data_AF-A0A388SMS6-F1
#
_entry.id   AF-A0A388SMS6-F1
#
_cell.length_a   1.000
_cell.length_b   1.000
_cell.length_c   1.000
_cell.angle_alpha   90.00
_cell.angle_beta   90.00
_cell.angle_gamma   90.00
#
_symmetry.space_group_name_H-M   'P 1'
#
loop_
_entity.id
_entity.type
_entity.pdbx_description
1 polymer ?
#
loop_
_entity_poly.entity_id
_entity_poly.type
_entity_poly.pdbx_seq_one_letter_code
_entity_poly.pdbx_strand_id
1 'polypeptide(L)'
;MSMKQPTAPRSAESGVSAQPAVPAADACRPARPERHVSLTRRDLIAFEHRLRDAMARVLSFKAYSLYFPRAASGPEPLWLPQERKLLVPLVHQGEQLGVFVARGVAARTARALSPVLPGVAALCLENLQLYKASLTDPVTGLATRQHLLDAIAREVDCIRDCFSTASEGKCDLAAGHRASMGVIAVRLGSLREVARDHGYVFADRLIAALAEELRNAAPEQALAARTGDFEFALFVPAGTSGGCRKLAVEMVRRLRGVTITCGLTDEPVGVAVSAGFAIYPQDMEGAAFARDHGEQARVLLRKARLAAAVAVEAAAMHSGDADGRTGDGRSGDAASGVPVMGFSRILAEGGRVLETLPLSRVVVSLGGNMNAREGQRFSVWSVAYPVRGGSQEPRQPLYKGEVVLMEVRDNTSLAEIMHVGDPTWSVEPGDRLTLLPEEKGVTVRDGGGESPRTDPLTGLFRHGDFLARWSAERETCDAFALALIRLSDEGREPEGRAAHPEQLMAEAAQMCRDLLGPQALGGRYGLNSLIFFHPGMTPDGANGTDGARAQYAALCDELERRLRIGAAVGVACHPYLSYRKADALENCLKALEYAMLLPAPRVGVLDSLALNISADKRYSLGDTFGAIEEYKLALLADENNTMAWNSLGVCMAGLGRHSEARRHFGEALARKPGDPMALYNLGTVCQSEGETTEARDCFRKCLRNAPGHVYALIRLGQLAEGEKRFAQARQYYTKAAKLDGGAALTCRHLARLCMRQGRPDEAREHLHEALLHNPQDAIALQLMARLYLDGGEDPEIAEVMARQSVALRPDLKQGWLELARALQVRGREHDAREALLRAGER
;
A
#
# COMPACT_ATOMS: atom_id res chain seq x y z
N MET A 1 -31.13 -28.39 -51.52
CA MET A 1 -32.58 -28.11 -51.65
C MET A 1 -33.16 -28.16 -50.24
N SER A 2 -33.90 -27.18 -49.71
CA SER A 2 -34.16 -25.80 -50.16
C SER A 2 -34.44 -24.90 -48.94
N MET A 3 -34.48 -23.58 -49.12
CA MET A 3 -34.57 -22.61 -48.01
C MET A 3 -36.01 -22.35 -47.52
N LYS A 4 -36.12 -21.99 -46.22
CA LYS A 4 -37.09 -21.06 -45.56
C LYS A 4 -38.61 -21.29 -45.69
N GLN A 5 -39.25 -21.46 -44.52
CA GLN A 5 -40.26 -20.58 -43.85
C GLN A 5 -40.92 -19.42 -44.63
N PRO A 6 -42.11 -18.88 -44.20
CA PRO A 6 -42.79 -18.99 -42.88
C PRO A 6 -44.20 -19.66 -43.01
N THR A 7 -45.29 -19.51 -42.22
CA THR A 7 -45.80 -18.54 -41.20
C THR A 7 -46.67 -19.23 -40.10
N ALA A 8 -47.30 -18.43 -39.21
CA ALA A 8 -48.42 -18.77 -38.30
C ALA A 8 -49.55 -17.70 -38.46
N PRO A 9 -50.79 -17.85 -37.92
CA PRO A 9 -51.15 -17.67 -36.49
C PRO A 9 -52.07 -18.80 -35.92
N ARG A 10 -52.20 -19.07 -34.59
CA ARG A 10 -53.09 -18.47 -33.53
C ARG A 10 -54.57 -18.28 -33.94
N SER A 11 -55.61 -18.54 -33.14
CA SER A 11 -55.85 -19.17 -31.80
C SER A 11 -57.40 -19.30 -31.59
N ALA A 12 -58.07 -19.75 -30.50
CA ALA A 12 -57.79 -20.10 -29.09
C ALA A 12 -58.90 -21.08 -28.57
N GLU A 13 -58.62 -22.09 -27.73
CA GLU A 13 -58.85 -22.17 -26.25
C GLU A 13 -60.18 -22.77 -25.71
N SER A 14 -60.10 -23.33 -24.49
CA SER A 14 -61.13 -24.04 -23.67
C SER A 14 -61.64 -25.40 -24.20
N GLY A 15 -61.86 -26.43 -23.35
CA GLY A 15 -61.54 -26.57 -21.92
C GLY A 15 -61.96 -27.94 -21.33
N VAL A 16 -61.48 -28.24 -20.11
CA VAL A 16 -61.81 -29.41 -19.24
C VAL A 16 -61.29 -30.79 -19.70
N SER A 17 -60.45 -31.41 -18.86
CA SER A 17 -60.19 -32.87 -18.85
C SER A 17 -59.71 -33.31 -17.44
N ALA A 18 -59.82 -34.60 -17.12
CA ALA A 18 -59.65 -35.14 -15.76
C ALA A 18 -58.20 -35.53 -15.41
N GLN A 19 -57.91 -35.68 -14.12
CA GLN A 19 -56.64 -36.20 -13.59
C GLN A 19 -56.52 -37.72 -13.74
N PRO A 20 -55.35 -38.23 -14.16
CA PRO A 20 -54.87 -39.57 -13.82
C PRO A 20 -53.79 -39.54 -12.72
N ALA A 21 -53.55 -40.68 -12.05
CA ALA A 21 -52.60 -40.79 -10.94
C ALA A 21 -51.12 -40.84 -11.38
N VAL A 22 -50.22 -40.44 -10.49
CA VAL A 22 -48.76 -40.41 -10.72
C VAL A 22 -48.08 -41.68 -10.16
N PRO A 23 -47.41 -42.50 -10.97
CA PRO A 23 -46.53 -43.58 -10.50
C PRO A 23 -45.14 -43.04 -10.09
N ALA A 24 -44.43 -43.82 -9.26
CA ALA A 24 -43.23 -43.39 -8.55
C ALA A 24 -42.06 -42.90 -9.43
N ALA A 25 -41.44 -41.79 -9.02
CA ALA A 25 -40.20 -41.28 -9.58
C ALA A 25 -39.01 -41.57 -8.64
N ASP A 26 -38.35 -42.72 -8.83
CA ASP A 26 -37.17 -43.10 -8.03
C ASP A 26 -36.11 -43.84 -8.87
N ALA A 27 -35.59 -43.14 -9.89
CA ALA A 27 -34.63 -43.71 -10.85
C ALA A 27 -33.59 -42.70 -11.39
N CYS A 28 -33.29 -41.60 -10.68
CA CYS A 28 -32.16 -40.74 -11.03
C CYS A 28 -31.70 -39.80 -9.89
N ARG A 29 -31.14 -40.38 -8.82
CA ARG A 29 -30.21 -39.63 -7.94
C ARG A 29 -28.78 -40.04 -8.30
N PRO A 30 -27.94 -39.14 -8.84
CA PRO A 30 -26.51 -39.41 -8.89
C PRO A 30 -26.02 -39.52 -7.44
N ALA A 31 -25.53 -40.70 -7.05
CA ALA A 31 -25.00 -40.90 -5.72
C ALA A 31 -23.79 -39.98 -5.52
N ARG A 32 -23.95 -38.90 -4.75
CA ARG A 32 -22.81 -38.20 -4.18
C ARG A 32 -22.04 -39.23 -3.36
N PRO A 33 -20.74 -39.48 -3.63
CA PRO A 33 -19.95 -40.28 -2.72
C PRO A 33 -19.83 -39.47 -1.43
N GLU A 34 -20.57 -39.86 -0.40
CA GLU A 34 -20.38 -39.35 0.96
C GLU A 34 -19.02 -39.84 1.46
N ARG A 35 -17.98 -39.09 1.08
CA ARG A 35 -16.60 -39.26 1.55
C ARG A 35 -16.54 -38.86 3.01
N HIS A 36 -17.08 -39.73 3.88
CA HIS A 36 -16.98 -39.59 5.32
C HIS A 36 -15.50 -39.41 5.69
N VAL A 37 -15.20 -38.32 6.37
CA VAL A 37 -13.85 -38.01 6.84
C VAL A 37 -13.48 -39.09 7.87
N SER A 38 -12.63 -40.03 7.50
CA SER A 38 -12.26 -41.15 8.37
C SER A 38 -11.22 -40.73 9.41
N LEU A 39 -11.26 -41.38 10.58
CA LEU A 39 -10.22 -41.25 11.60
C LEU A 39 -9.11 -42.28 11.36
N THR A 40 -7.88 -41.83 11.53
CA THR A 40 -6.66 -42.65 11.45
C THR A 40 -5.94 -42.66 12.80
N ARG A 41 -4.95 -43.55 12.93
CA ARG A 41 -4.09 -43.61 14.13
C ARG A 41 -3.29 -42.30 14.35
N ARG A 42 -2.97 -41.56 13.28
CA ARG A 42 -2.33 -40.23 13.36
C ARG A 42 -3.28 -39.18 13.96
N ASP A 43 -4.57 -39.22 13.64
CA ASP A 43 -5.57 -38.29 14.19
C ASP A 43 -5.75 -38.46 15.71
N LEU A 44 -5.66 -39.69 16.23
CA LEU A 44 -5.73 -39.93 17.68
C LEU A 44 -4.58 -39.27 18.45
N ILE A 45 -3.40 -39.17 17.84
CA ILE A 45 -2.23 -38.48 18.41
C ILE A 45 -2.44 -36.95 18.29
N ALA A 46 -2.81 -36.47 17.09
CA ALA A 46 -3.03 -35.05 16.83
C ALA A 46 -4.14 -34.43 17.72
N PHE A 47 -5.16 -35.21 18.07
CA PHE A 47 -6.27 -34.76 18.92
C PHE A 47 -6.26 -35.40 20.32
N GLU A 48 -5.12 -35.90 20.81
CA GLU A 48 -5.00 -36.64 22.07
C GLU A 48 -5.62 -35.90 23.27
N HIS A 49 -5.39 -34.59 23.39
CA HIS A 49 -5.95 -33.80 24.49
C HIS A 49 -7.48 -33.69 24.43
N ARG A 50 -8.09 -33.64 23.24
CA ARG A 50 -9.55 -33.67 23.09
C ARG A 50 -10.12 -35.05 23.44
N LEU A 51 -9.42 -36.12 23.08
CA LEU A 51 -9.78 -37.49 23.47
C LEU A 51 -9.69 -37.67 24.99
N ARG A 52 -8.62 -37.19 25.63
CA ARG A 52 -8.45 -37.14 27.08
C ARG A 52 -9.62 -36.43 27.74
N ASP A 53 -9.99 -35.23 27.27
CA ASP A 53 -11.03 -34.40 27.90
C ASP A 53 -12.44 -34.95 27.68
N ALA A 54 -12.70 -35.60 26.54
CA ALA A 54 -13.94 -36.33 26.32
C ALA A 54 -14.06 -37.55 27.26
N MET A 55 -12.99 -38.35 27.38
CA MET A 55 -12.94 -39.50 28.30
C MET A 55 -13.03 -39.07 29.77
N ALA A 56 -12.39 -37.97 30.17
CA ALA A 56 -12.36 -37.47 31.54
C ALA A 56 -13.75 -37.03 32.08
N ARG A 57 -14.70 -36.70 31.19
CA ARG A 57 -16.09 -36.38 31.56
C ARG A 57 -16.88 -37.59 32.08
N VAL A 58 -16.44 -38.81 31.76
CA VAL A 58 -17.11 -40.07 32.14
C VAL A 58 -16.25 -40.93 33.05
N LEU A 59 -14.92 -40.87 32.90
CA LEU A 59 -13.96 -41.71 33.60
C LEU A 59 -12.93 -40.85 34.36
N SER A 60 -12.94 -40.90 35.68
CA SER A 60 -11.89 -40.28 36.50
C SER A 60 -10.61 -41.13 36.53
N PHE A 61 -9.48 -40.53 36.17
CA PHE A 61 -8.14 -41.13 36.18
C PHE A 61 -7.07 -40.11 36.61
N LYS A 62 -5.94 -40.58 37.13
CA LYS A 62 -4.81 -39.72 37.55
C LYS A 62 -3.83 -39.39 36.43
N ALA A 63 -3.68 -40.31 35.48
CA ALA A 63 -2.84 -40.18 34.29
C ALA A 63 -3.40 -41.07 33.19
N TYR A 64 -3.03 -40.80 31.94
CA TYR A 64 -3.43 -41.59 30.79
C TYR A 64 -2.24 -41.80 29.84
N SER A 65 -2.41 -42.66 28.83
CA SER A 65 -1.49 -42.77 27.68
C SER A 65 -2.20 -43.49 26.54
N LEU A 66 -1.94 -43.12 25.28
CA LEU A 66 -2.37 -43.90 24.13
C LEU A 66 -1.42 -45.08 23.86
N TYR A 67 -1.98 -46.20 23.39
CA TYR A 67 -1.25 -47.39 22.99
C TYR A 67 -1.78 -47.92 21.66
N PHE A 68 -0.88 -48.32 20.76
CA PHE A 68 -1.19 -48.71 19.39
C PHE A 68 -0.72 -50.14 19.12
N PRO A 69 -1.54 -51.18 19.44
CA PRO A 69 -1.13 -52.56 19.27
C PRO A 69 -1.01 -52.97 17.79
N ARG A 70 -0.16 -53.97 17.51
CA ARG A 70 0.02 -54.55 16.17
C ARG A 70 -1.08 -55.54 15.77
N ALA A 71 -1.72 -56.17 16.75
CA ALA A 71 -2.89 -57.04 16.56
C ALA A 71 -4.06 -56.46 17.36
N ALA A 72 -5.29 -56.68 16.90
CA ALA A 72 -6.47 -56.18 17.60
C ALA A 72 -6.62 -56.83 18.98
N SER A 73 -6.72 -56.03 20.03
CA SER A 73 -7.29 -56.47 21.31
C SER A 73 -8.81 -56.52 21.16
N GLY A 74 -9.47 -57.49 21.78
CA GLY A 74 -10.94 -57.57 21.76
C GLY A 74 -11.62 -56.26 22.22
N PRO A 75 -12.88 -56.01 21.80
CA PRO A 75 -13.55 -54.72 21.99
C PRO A 75 -13.92 -54.40 23.46
N GLU A 76 -13.74 -55.35 24.38
CA GLU A 76 -14.07 -55.17 25.79
C GLU A 76 -12.97 -54.43 26.58
N PRO A 77 -13.32 -53.54 27.53
CA PRO A 77 -12.33 -52.85 28.35
C PRO A 77 -11.69 -53.77 29.38
N LEU A 78 -10.37 -53.90 29.36
CA LEU A 78 -9.61 -54.76 30.27
C LEU A 78 -9.15 -53.98 31.51
N TRP A 79 -9.70 -54.34 32.67
CA TRP A 79 -9.26 -53.84 33.98
C TRP A 79 -8.13 -54.71 34.55
N LEU A 80 -6.99 -54.10 34.88
CA LEU A 80 -5.82 -54.73 35.49
C LEU A 80 -5.72 -54.32 36.98
N PRO A 81 -6.18 -55.16 37.93
CA PRO A 81 -6.34 -54.74 39.33
C PRO A 81 -5.01 -54.43 40.05
N GLN A 82 -3.96 -55.20 39.74
CA GLN A 82 -2.65 -55.09 40.36
C GLN A 82 -1.98 -53.74 40.03
N GLU A 83 -2.12 -53.27 38.79
CA GLU A 83 -1.51 -52.04 38.29
C GLU A 83 -2.43 -50.80 38.39
N ARG A 84 -3.70 -51.01 38.77
CA ARG A 84 -4.78 -50.02 38.73
C ARG A 84 -4.92 -49.33 37.36
N LYS A 85 -4.78 -50.10 36.27
CA LYS A 85 -4.91 -49.63 34.88
C LYS A 85 -6.19 -50.15 34.25
N LEU A 86 -6.88 -49.29 33.51
CA LEU A 86 -8.02 -49.64 32.67
C LEU A 86 -7.64 -49.41 31.21
N LEU A 87 -7.72 -50.45 30.39
CA LEU A 87 -7.47 -50.42 28.96
C LEU A 87 -8.81 -50.32 28.24
N VAL A 88 -9.06 -49.22 27.52
CA VAL A 88 -10.29 -49.01 26.74
C VAL A 88 -9.95 -49.06 25.25
N PRO A 89 -10.37 -50.11 24.51
CA PRO A 89 -10.19 -50.16 23.05
C PRO A 89 -10.85 -48.97 22.35
N LEU A 90 -10.12 -48.36 21.41
CA LEU A 90 -10.60 -47.28 20.56
C LEU A 90 -10.95 -47.86 19.20
N VAL A 91 -12.22 -48.24 19.03
CA VAL A 91 -12.74 -48.86 17.80
C VAL A 91 -13.67 -47.88 17.09
N HIS A 92 -13.45 -47.65 15.80
CA HIS A 92 -14.26 -46.78 14.96
C HIS A 92 -14.53 -47.47 13.62
N GLN A 93 -15.80 -47.50 13.19
CA GLN A 93 -16.25 -48.18 11.95
C GLN A 93 -15.76 -49.65 11.80
N GLY A 94 -15.49 -50.33 12.93
CA GLY A 94 -14.97 -51.70 12.97
C GLY A 94 -13.43 -51.84 13.03
N GLU A 95 -12.65 -50.80 12.71
CA GLU A 95 -11.19 -50.83 12.92
C GLU A 95 -10.83 -50.42 14.35
N GLN A 96 -9.92 -51.15 15.00
CA GLN A 96 -9.26 -50.68 16.21
C GLN A 96 -8.13 -49.70 15.86
N LEU A 97 -8.37 -48.41 16.10
CA LEU A 97 -7.40 -47.34 15.91
C LEU A 97 -6.38 -47.26 17.06
N GLY A 98 -6.71 -47.76 18.26
CA GLY A 98 -5.78 -47.80 19.41
C GLY A 98 -6.40 -48.31 20.72
N VAL A 99 -5.75 -48.01 21.84
CA VAL A 99 -6.21 -48.26 23.22
C VAL A 99 -5.93 -47.02 24.07
N PHE A 100 -6.94 -46.53 24.80
CA PHE A 100 -6.77 -45.52 25.83
C PHE A 100 -6.45 -46.18 27.17
N VAL A 101 -5.26 -45.91 27.73
CA VAL A 101 -4.78 -46.54 28.98
C VAL A 101 -4.97 -45.57 30.14
N ALA A 102 -6.08 -45.67 30.85
CA ALA A 102 -6.38 -44.86 32.03
C ALA A 102 -5.73 -45.44 33.30
N ARG A 103 -5.02 -44.63 34.08
CA ARG A 103 -4.25 -45.05 35.26
C ARG A 103 -4.81 -44.46 36.55
N GLY A 104 -4.93 -45.27 37.59
CA GLY A 104 -5.42 -44.85 38.91
C GLY A 104 -6.94 -44.77 39.05
N VAL A 105 -7.68 -45.42 38.15
CA VAL A 105 -9.15 -45.58 38.23
C VAL A 105 -9.51 -46.40 39.49
N ALA A 106 -10.63 -46.10 40.13
CA ALA A 106 -11.13 -46.90 41.26
C ALA A 106 -11.79 -48.20 40.77
N ALA A 107 -11.50 -49.34 41.40
CA ALA A 107 -11.98 -50.66 40.98
C ALA A 107 -13.53 -50.79 40.93
N ARG A 108 -14.25 -50.08 41.81
CA ARG A 108 -15.72 -50.00 41.79
C ARG A 108 -16.22 -49.29 40.52
N THR A 109 -15.59 -48.17 40.16
CA THR A 109 -15.89 -47.37 38.96
C THR A 109 -15.54 -48.14 37.68
N ALA A 110 -14.37 -48.80 37.62
CA ALA A 110 -13.96 -49.60 36.48
C ALA A 110 -14.97 -50.73 36.18
N ARG A 111 -15.38 -51.50 37.21
CA ARG A 111 -16.39 -52.56 37.06
C ARG A 111 -17.77 -52.03 36.65
N ALA A 112 -18.20 -50.89 37.23
CA ALA A 112 -19.51 -50.30 36.93
C ALA A 112 -19.61 -49.73 35.51
N LEU A 113 -18.52 -49.15 34.98
CA LEU A 113 -18.52 -48.52 33.66
C LEU A 113 -18.09 -49.46 32.51
N SER A 114 -17.44 -50.60 32.80
CA SER A 114 -16.96 -51.56 31.78
C SER A 114 -17.96 -51.88 30.66
N PRO A 115 -19.27 -52.14 30.92
CA PRO A 115 -20.24 -52.41 29.84
C PRO A 115 -20.56 -51.22 28.94
N VAL A 116 -20.36 -49.98 29.43
CA VAL A 116 -20.78 -48.74 28.75
C VAL A 116 -19.58 -48.06 28.05
N LEU A 117 -18.36 -48.30 28.54
CA LEU A 117 -17.13 -47.69 28.04
C LEU A 117 -16.86 -47.88 26.54
N PRO A 118 -17.19 -49.01 25.87
CA PRO A 118 -17.04 -49.13 24.42
C PRO A 118 -17.93 -48.13 23.65
N GLY A 119 -19.17 -47.93 24.11
CA GLY A 119 -20.07 -46.92 23.52
C GLY A 119 -19.61 -45.49 23.79
N VAL A 120 -19.08 -45.23 24.99
CA VAL A 120 -18.46 -43.93 25.32
C VAL A 120 -17.24 -43.66 24.44
N ALA A 121 -16.39 -44.66 24.21
CA ALA A 121 -15.23 -44.55 23.33
C ALA A 121 -15.65 -44.30 21.88
N ALA A 122 -16.66 -45.02 21.37
CA ALA A 122 -17.23 -44.80 20.05
C ALA A 122 -17.76 -43.36 19.88
N LEU A 123 -18.56 -42.86 20.84
CA LEU A 123 -19.06 -41.47 20.85
C LEU A 123 -17.93 -40.42 20.95
N CYS A 124 -16.85 -40.70 21.68
CA CYS A 124 -15.67 -39.84 21.70
C CYS A 124 -14.98 -39.80 20.32
N LEU A 125 -14.91 -40.94 19.64
CA LEU A 125 -14.33 -41.04 18.29
C LEU A 125 -15.24 -40.37 17.25
N GLU A 126 -16.56 -40.53 17.31
CA GLU A 126 -17.51 -39.79 16.47
C GLU A 126 -17.41 -38.27 16.68
N ASN A 127 -17.25 -37.81 17.94
CA ASN A 127 -17.02 -36.40 18.23
C ASN A 127 -15.70 -35.88 17.61
N LEU A 128 -14.62 -36.67 17.67
CA LEU A 128 -13.36 -36.37 16.99
C LEU A 128 -13.48 -36.42 15.46
N GLN A 129 -14.33 -37.29 14.91
CA GLN A 129 -14.60 -37.37 13.49
C GLN A 129 -15.33 -36.11 12.99
N LEU A 130 -16.38 -35.69 13.71
CA LEU A 130 -17.10 -34.43 13.45
C LEU A 130 -16.20 -33.20 13.62
N TYR A 131 -15.29 -33.22 14.61
CA TYR A 131 -14.29 -32.17 14.78
C TYR A 131 -13.29 -32.14 13.63
N LYS A 132 -12.76 -33.28 13.19
CA LYS A 132 -11.89 -33.37 12.01
C LYS A 132 -12.62 -32.87 10.76
N ALA A 133 -13.89 -33.25 10.57
CA ALA A 133 -14.71 -32.82 9.46
C ALA A 133 -14.96 -31.29 9.42
N SER A 134 -15.08 -30.60 10.56
CA SER A 134 -15.18 -29.14 10.58
C SER A 134 -13.84 -28.43 10.32
N LEU A 135 -12.71 -29.13 10.46
CA LEU A 135 -11.38 -28.65 10.10
C LEU A 135 -10.97 -28.94 8.64
N THR A 136 -11.71 -29.76 7.88
CA THR A 136 -11.33 -30.18 6.52
C THR A 136 -12.38 -29.86 5.43
N ASP A 137 -11.93 -29.53 4.23
CA ASP A 137 -12.78 -29.43 3.03
C ASP A 137 -13.29 -30.83 2.58
N PRO A 138 -14.60 -31.01 2.31
CA PRO A 138 -15.19 -32.33 2.08
C PRO A 138 -14.88 -32.95 0.70
N VAL A 139 -14.40 -32.16 -0.27
CA VAL A 139 -14.05 -32.67 -1.62
C VAL A 139 -12.60 -33.20 -1.62
N THR A 140 -11.71 -32.42 -1.02
CA THR A 140 -10.25 -32.64 -1.04
C THR A 140 -9.74 -33.42 0.17
N GLY A 141 -10.33 -33.23 1.35
CA GLY A 141 -9.75 -33.65 2.63
C GLY A 141 -8.51 -32.85 3.05
N LEU A 142 -8.31 -31.65 2.50
CA LEU A 142 -7.31 -30.67 2.98
C LEU A 142 -7.90 -29.85 4.14
N ALA A 143 -7.05 -29.17 4.92
CA ALA A 143 -7.52 -28.25 5.95
C ALA A 143 -8.36 -27.10 5.36
N THR A 144 -9.31 -26.56 6.13
CA THR A 144 -10.07 -25.36 5.74
C THR A 144 -9.21 -24.10 5.83
N ARG A 145 -9.59 -23.05 5.08
CA ARG A 145 -8.97 -21.73 5.16
C ARG A 145 -8.88 -21.18 6.59
N GLN A 146 -9.91 -21.41 7.43
CA GLN A 146 -9.89 -20.93 8.81
C GLN A 146 -8.85 -21.68 9.63
N HIS A 147 -8.83 -23.02 9.57
CA HIS A 147 -7.84 -23.82 10.31
C HIS A 147 -6.39 -23.48 9.92
N LEU A 148 -6.14 -23.18 8.64
CA LEU A 148 -4.86 -22.66 8.15
C LEU A 148 -4.51 -21.31 8.80
N LEU A 149 -5.44 -20.35 8.82
CA LEU A 149 -5.21 -19.03 9.41
C LEU A 149 -4.98 -19.14 10.93
N ASP A 150 -5.72 -20.00 11.63
CA ASP A 150 -5.52 -20.26 13.05
C ASP A 150 -4.14 -20.87 13.33
N ALA A 151 -3.63 -21.72 12.42
CA ALA A 151 -2.30 -22.32 12.53
C ALA A 151 -1.18 -21.30 12.31
N ILE A 152 -1.30 -20.47 11.27
CA ILE A 152 -0.35 -19.38 11.00
C ILE A 152 -0.36 -18.38 12.18
N ALA A 153 -1.52 -18.03 12.74
CA ALA A 153 -1.62 -17.12 13.87
C ALA A 153 -0.88 -17.66 15.11
N ARG A 154 -1.08 -18.93 15.49
CA ARG A 154 -0.33 -19.54 16.60
C ARG A 154 1.19 -19.53 16.38
N GLU A 155 1.66 -19.70 15.16
CA GLU A 155 3.09 -19.61 14.84
C GLU A 155 3.61 -18.15 14.92
N VAL A 156 2.78 -17.14 14.57
CA VAL A 156 3.11 -15.72 14.84
C VAL A 156 3.31 -15.51 16.34
N ASP A 157 2.40 -16.01 17.18
CA ASP A 157 2.47 -15.86 18.64
C ASP A 157 3.78 -16.46 19.17
N CYS A 158 4.07 -17.73 18.83
CA CYS A 158 5.29 -18.40 19.26
C CYS A 158 6.58 -17.73 18.76
N ILE A 159 6.61 -17.21 17.53
CA ILE A 159 7.76 -16.45 17.00
C ILE A 159 7.91 -15.12 17.75
N ARG A 160 6.82 -14.41 18.05
CA ARG A 160 6.85 -13.16 18.83
C ARG A 160 7.33 -13.36 20.27
N ASP A 161 6.90 -14.43 20.93
CA ASP A 161 7.30 -14.73 22.30
C ASP A 161 8.79 -15.11 22.41
N CYS A 162 9.36 -15.74 21.37
CA CYS A 162 10.81 -15.93 21.27
C CYS A 162 11.57 -14.59 21.20
N PHE A 163 11.00 -13.56 20.56
CA PHE A 163 11.62 -12.22 20.48
C PHE A 163 11.41 -11.39 21.75
N SER A 164 10.33 -11.58 22.51
CA SER A 164 10.10 -10.84 23.76
C SER A 164 10.94 -11.39 24.93
N THR A 165 11.03 -12.71 25.07
CA THR A 165 11.80 -13.38 26.13
C THR A 165 13.32 -13.22 25.98
N ALA A 166 13.81 -12.87 24.79
CA ALA A 166 15.23 -12.60 24.53
C ALA A 166 15.81 -11.45 25.40
N SER A 167 14.97 -10.59 25.98
CA SER A 167 15.40 -9.53 26.91
C SER A 167 15.85 -10.05 28.29
N GLU A 168 15.52 -11.29 28.67
CA GLU A 168 15.84 -11.88 29.97
C GLU A 168 16.85 -13.05 29.90
N GLY A 169 17.77 -13.00 28.93
CA GLY A 169 19.09 -13.65 29.04
C GLY A 169 19.15 -15.19 28.99
N LYS A 170 18.02 -15.90 28.88
CA LYS A 170 17.97 -17.38 28.74
C LYS A 170 16.93 -17.85 27.72
N CYS A 171 17.25 -17.75 26.43
CA CYS A 171 16.56 -18.54 25.42
C CYS A 171 17.07 -20.00 25.44
N ASP A 172 16.34 -20.88 26.12
CA ASP A 172 16.51 -22.33 25.96
C ASP A 172 16.01 -22.76 24.57
N LEU A 173 16.90 -22.71 23.57
CA LEU A 173 16.68 -23.12 22.17
C LEU A 173 16.46 -24.64 21.99
N ALA A 174 16.04 -25.34 23.05
CA ALA A 174 15.76 -26.77 23.09
C ALA A 174 14.40 -27.13 22.44
N ALA A 175 13.46 -26.19 22.38
CA ALA A 175 12.28 -26.30 21.51
C ALA A 175 12.67 -25.83 20.10
N GLY A 176 12.61 -26.73 19.11
CA GLY A 176 13.17 -26.52 17.76
C GLY A 176 12.44 -25.53 16.84
N HIS A 177 11.83 -24.49 17.41
CA HIS A 177 11.11 -23.44 16.67
C HIS A 177 12.14 -22.50 16.03
N ARG A 178 12.03 -22.24 14.73
CA ARG A 178 12.95 -21.31 14.03
C ARG A 178 12.27 -19.96 13.86
N ALA A 179 13.04 -18.89 13.92
CA ALA A 179 12.56 -17.50 13.84
C ALA A 179 12.04 -17.06 12.44
N SER A 180 11.61 -17.99 11.60
CA SER A 180 10.91 -17.72 10.34
C SER A 180 9.95 -18.85 9.96
N MET A 181 8.87 -18.49 9.28
CA MET A 181 7.91 -19.43 8.70
C MET A 181 7.51 -19.00 7.29
N GLY A 182 7.01 -19.93 6.47
CA GLY A 182 6.59 -19.66 5.10
C GLY A 182 5.14 -20.03 4.84
N VAL A 183 4.47 -19.27 3.97
CA VAL A 183 3.17 -19.64 3.39
C VAL A 183 3.32 -19.66 1.87
N ILE A 184 2.98 -20.78 1.25
CA ILE A 184 2.94 -20.97 -0.21
C ILE A 184 1.47 -21.02 -0.63
N ALA A 185 1.05 -20.15 -1.55
CA ALA A 185 -0.24 -20.25 -2.22
C ALA A 185 -0.05 -20.91 -3.59
N VAL A 186 -0.93 -21.84 -3.95
CA VAL A 186 -0.90 -22.58 -5.22
C VAL A 186 -2.23 -22.36 -5.94
N ARG A 187 -2.18 -21.82 -7.16
CA ARG A 187 -3.34 -21.42 -7.96
C ARG A 187 -3.51 -22.36 -9.15
N LEU A 188 -4.74 -22.82 -9.35
CA LEU A 188 -5.13 -23.79 -10.37
C LEU A 188 -5.83 -23.05 -11.53
N GLY A 189 -5.07 -22.69 -12.57
CA GLY A 189 -5.59 -22.11 -13.81
C GLY A 189 -6.37 -23.14 -14.65
N SER A 190 -7.22 -22.64 -15.55
CA SER A 190 -8.12 -23.42 -16.43
C SER A 190 -9.12 -24.37 -15.76
N LEU A 191 -9.08 -24.55 -14.45
CA LEU A 191 -10.03 -25.41 -13.72
C LEU A 191 -11.50 -24.93 -13.84
N ARG A 192 -11.73 -23.64 -14.11
CA ARG A 192 -13.07 -23.08 -14.44
C ARG A 192 -13.51 -23.46 -15.86
N GLU A 193 -12.58 -23.59 -16.81
CA GLU A 193 -12.86 -24.09 -18.16
C GLU A 193 -13.16 -25.59 -18.09
N VAL A 194 -12.34 -26.37 -17.38
CA VAL A 194 -12.59 -27.81 -17.11
C VAL A 194 -13.97 -28.04 -16.48
N ALA A 195 -14.40 -27.20 -15.53
CA ALA A 195 -15.73 -27.29 -14.92
C ALA A 195 -16.89 -26.91 -15.88
N ARG A 196 -16.64 -26.06 -16.89
CA ARG A 196 -17.59 -25.70 -17.95
C ARG A 196 -17.68 -26.80 -19.01
N ASP A 197 -16.55 -27.36 -19.41
CA ASP A 197 -16.40 -28.19 -20.61
C ASP A 197 -16.54 -29.69 -20.31
N HIS A 198 -16.17 -30.13 -19.10
CA HIS A 198 -16.33 -31.52 -18.63
C HIS A 198 -17.25 -31.65 -17.39
N GLY A 199 -17.76 -30.53 -16.86
CA GLY A 199 -18.73 -30.49 -15.76
C GLY A 199 -18.13 -30.55 -14.35
N TYR A 200 -18.88 -30.03 -13.38
CA TYR A 200 -18.45 -29.91 -11.97
C TYR A 200 -17.99 -31.23 -11.32
N VAL A 201 -18.67 -32.35 -11.58
CA VAL A 201 -18.31 -33.68 -11.01
C VAL A 201 -17.00 -34.24 -11.61
N PHE A 202 -16.58 -33.76 -12.79
CA PHE A 202 -15.24 -34.04 -13.32
C PHE A 202 -14.21 -33.14 -12.65
N ALA A 203 -14.50 -31.83 -12.55
CA ALA A 203 -13.62 -30.87 -11.87
C ALA A 203 -13.36 -31.25 -10.40
N ASP A 204 -14.37 -31.65 -9.62
CA ASP A 204 -14.20 -32.10 -8.22
C ASP A 204 -13.29 -33.33 -8.10
N ARG A 205 -13.33 -34.26 -9.06
CA ARG A 205 -12.40 -35.41 -9.10
C ARG A 205 -10.97 -34.97 -9.39
N LEU A 206 -10.78 -34.02 -10.30
CA LEU A 206 -9.46 -33.46 -10.63
C LEU A 206 -8.88 -32.67 -9.45
N ILE A 207 -9.71 -31.85 -8.79
CA ILE A 207 -9.38 -31.11 -7.55
C ILE A 207 -8.98 -32.09 -6.44
N ALA A 208 -9.70 -33.20 -6.26
CA ALA A 208 -9.36 -34.20 -5.25
C ALA A 208 -8.02 -34.90 -5.53
N ALA A 209 -7.72 -35.25 -6.80
CA ALA A 209 -6.43 -35.85 -7.18
C ALA A 209 -5.26 -34.86 -7.01
N LEU A 210 -5.45 -33.59 -7.38
CA LEU A 210 -4.46 -32.52 -7.16
C LEU A 210 -4.21 -32.30 -5.65
N ALA A 211 -5.26 -32.37 -4.82
CA ALA A 211 -5.12 -32.27 -3.37
C ALA A 211 -4.43 -33.48 -2.73
N GLU A 212 -4.57 -34.66 -3.34
CA GLU A 212 -3.86 -35.87 -2.91
C GLU A 212 -2.36 -35.77 -3.20
N GLU A 213 -1.97 -35.37 -4.41
CA GLU A 213 -0.56 -35.15 -4.73
C GLU A 213 0.04 -33.95 -3.97
N LEU A 214 -0.76 -32.92 -3.63
CA LEU A 214 -0.31 -31.85 -2.73
C LEU A 214 0.05 -32.40 -1.34
N ARG A 215 -0.72 -33.35 -0.80
CA ARG A 215 -0.38 -34.02 0.48
C ARG A 215 0.87 -34.89 0.35
N ASN A 216 1.03 -35.62 -0.75
CA ASN A 216 2.21 -36.45 -1.01
C ASN A 216 3.49 -35.61 -1.18
N ALA A 217 3.35 -34.38 -1.68
CA ALA A 217 4.44 -33.42 -1.85
C ALA A 217 4.72 -32.56 -0.60
N ALA A 218 3.85 -32.57 0.40
CA ALA A 218 3.99 -31.77 1.61
C ALA A 218 4.97 -32.42 2.61
N PRO A 219 5.93 -31.66 3.19
CA PRO A 219 6.70 -32.12 4.35
C PRO A 219 5.78 -32.48 5.52
N GLU A 220 6.17 -33.47 6.37
CA GLU A 220 5.31 -33.93 7.48
C GLU A 220 4.93 -32.85 8.52
N GLN A 221 5.67 -31.74 8.57
CA GLN A 221 5.41 -30.60 9.45
C GLN A 221 4.53 -29.51 8.79
N ALA A 222 4.21 -29.62 7.50
CA ALA A 222 3.53 -28.59 6.74
C ALA A 222 2.02 -28.84 6.65
N LEU A 223 1.21 -27.78 6.83
CA LEU A 223 -0.26 -27.87 6.80
C LEU A 223 -0.79 -27.49 5.42
N ALA A 224 -1.29 -28.48 4.68
CA ALA A 224 -1.92 -28.29 3.37
C ALA A 224 -3.43 -28.01 3.51
N ALA A 225 -3.90 -26.94 2.87
CA ALA A 225 -5.25 -26.40 3.02
C ALA A 225 -5.88 -25.97 1.69
N ARG A 226 -7.21 -26.04 1.60
CA ARG A 226 -7.98 -25.39 0.53
C ARG A 226 -8.39 -24.00 0.98
N THR A 227 -8.06 -22.98 0.20
CA THR A 227 -8.28 -21.56 0.57
C THR A 227 -9.26 -20.82 -0.33
N GLY A 228 -9.65 -21.42 -1.46
CA GLY A 228 -10.71 -21.01 -2.36
C GLY A 228 -11.02 -22.13 -3.37
N ASP A 229 -11.96 -21.90 -4.27
CA ASP A 229 -12.45 -22.92 -5.20
C ASP A 229 -11.33 -23.50 -6.07
N PHE A 230 -10.43 -22.62 -6.53
CA PHE A 230 -9.30 -22.88 -7.43
C PHE A 230 -7.92 -22.67 -6.76
N GLU A 231 -7.86 -22.65 -5.42
CA GLU A 231 -6.66 -22.31 -4.68
C GLU A 231 -6.39 -23.22 -3.47
N PHE A 232 -5.19 -23.78 -3.45
CA PHE A 232 -4.61 -24.42 -2.28
C PHE A 232 -3.58 -23.50 -1.61
N ALA A 233 -3.27 -23.77 -0.36
CA ALA A 233 -2.11 -23.18 0.31
C ALA A 233 -1.42 -24.22 1.19
N LEU A 234 -0.13 -24.02 1.40
CA LEU A 234 0.71 -24.78 2.30
C LEU A 234 1.35 -23.83 3.32
N PHE A 235 1.06 -24.03 4.60
CA PHE A 235 1.80 -23.41 5.68
C PHE A 235 3.00 -24.29 6.06
N VAL A 236 4.18 -23.68 6.15
CA VAL A 236 5.47 -24.33 6.40
C VAL A 236 6.12 -23.70 7.65
N PRO A 237 5.97 -24.34 8.83
CA PRO A 237 6.76 -24.01 10.01
C PRO A 237 8.26 -24.07 9.70
N ALA A 238 9.06 -23.24 10.37
CA ALA A 238 10.51 -23.16 10.16
C ALA A 238 10.96 -22.85 8.71
N GLY A 239 10.05 -22.38 7.86
CA GLY A 239 10.27 -22.08 6.44
C GLY A 239 11.19 -20.88 6.20
N THR A 240 12.04 -20.99 5.17
CA THR A 240 12.94 -19.93 4.69
C THR A 240 12.69 -19.67 3.21
N SER A 241 13.00 -18.47 2.71
CA SER A 241 12.78 -18.09 1.30
C SER A 241 13.35 -19.12 0.30
N GLY A 242 14.59 -19.57 0.49
CA GLY A 242 15.20 -20.61 -0.35
C GLY A 242 14.55 -22.00 -0.23
N GLY A 243 14.05 -22.37 0.95
CA GLY A 243 13.31 -23.61 1.16
C GLY A 243 11.93 -23.58 0.49
N CYS A 244 11.17 -22.50 0.72
CA CYS A 244 9.86 -22.30 0.13
C CYS A 244 9.91 -22.17 -1.40
N ARG A 245 10.93 -21.52 -1.98
CA ARG A 245 11.17 -21.53 -3.44
C ARG A 245 11.33 -22.95 -3.98
N LYS A 246 12.19 -23.77 -3.37
CA LYS A 246 12.41 -25.16 -3.81
C LYS A 246 11.11 -25.99 -3.73
N LEU A 247 10.41 -25.92 -2.61
CA LEU A 247 9.17 -26.65 -2.38
C LEU A 247 8.04 -26.21 -3.33
N ALA A 248 7.89 -24.91 -3.58
CA ALA A 248 6.94 -24.38 -4.54
C ALA A 248 7.24 -24.84 -5.98
N VAL A 249 8.51 -24.85 -6.39
CA VAL A 249 8.92 -25.37 -7.73
C VAL A 249 8.65 -26.87 -7.85
N GLU A 250 8.89 -27.65 -6.80
CA GLU A 250 8.56 -29.08 -6.79
C GLU A 250 7.04 -29.32 -6.85
N MET A 251 6.26 -28.60 -6.06
CA MET A 251 4.79 -28.71 -6.05
C MET A 251 4.18 -28.32 -7.41
N VAL A 252 4.61 -27.21 -8.03
CA VAL A 252 4.12 -26.83 -9.37
C VAL A 252 4.50 -27.89 -10.41
N ARG A 253 5.69 -28.50 -10.32
CA ARG A 253 6.09 -29.60 -11.22
C ARG A 253 5.21 -30.84 -11.04
N ARG A 254 5.00 -31.31 -9.80
CA ARG A 254 4.19 -32.49 -9.49
C ARG A 254 2.73 -32.31 -9.89
N LEU A 255 2.12 -31.20 -9.48
CA LEU A 255 0.70 -30.93 -9.73
C LEU A 255 0.39 -30.72 -11.24
N ARG A 256 1.34 -30.22 -12.03
CA ARG A 256 1.23 -30.18 -13.51
C ARG A 256 1.24 -31.57 -14.16
N GLY A 257 1.77 -32.59 -13.47
CA GLY A 257 1.73 -33.98 -13.93
C GLY A 257 0.43 -34.72 -13.60
N VAL A 258 -0.48 -34.10 -12.83
CA VAL A 258 -1.77 -34.71 -12.49
C VAL A 258 -2.79 -34.45 -13.61
N THR A 259 -3.09 -35.50 -14.37
CA THR A 259 -4.15 -35.50 -15.40
C THR A 259 -5.16 -36.61 -15.15
N ILE A 260 -6.43 -36.37 -15.46
CA ILE A 260 -7.49 -37.40 -15.43
C ILE A 260 -8.07 -37.52 -16.85
N THR A 261 -8.25 -38.75 -17.34
CA THR A 261 -8.90 -39.00 -18.63
C THR A 261 -10.40 -38.69 -18.57
N CYS A 262 -10.89 -37.91 -19.53
CA CYS A 262 -12.32 -37.66 -19.65
C CYS A 262 -13.00 -38.83 -20.37
N GLY A 263 -13.75 -39.69 -19.67
CA GLY A 263 -14.47 -40.84 -20.25
C GLY A 263 -15.64 -40.51 -21.20
N LEU A 264 -15.59 -39.36 -21.87
CA LEU A 264 -16.42 -38.94 -23.00
C LEU A 264 -15.58 -38.53 -24.22
N THR A 265 -14.29 -38.19 -24.06
CA THR A 265 -13.35 -37.85 -25.16
C THR A 265 -12.06 -38.68 -25.14
N ASP A 266 -11.81 -39.45 -24.08
CA ASP A 266 -10.58 -40.17 -23.73
C ASP A 266 -9.30 -39.31 -23.63
N GLU A 267 -9.43 -37.99 -23.70
CA GLU A 267 -8.31 -37.05 -23.57
C GLU A 267 -7.87 -36.87 -22.10
N PRO A 268 -6.55 -36.75 -21.83
CA PRO A 268 -6.02 -36.48 -20.49
C PRO A 268 -6.15 -34.99 -20.13
N VAL A 269 -7.09 -34.67 -19.25
CA VAL A 269 -7.35 -33.29 -18.80
C VAL A 269 -6.52 -32.97 -17.56
N GLY A 270 -5.77 -31.86 -17.62
CA GLY A 270 -4.97 -31.30 -16.52
C GLY A 270 -5.32 -29.83 -16.23
N VAL A 271 -4.48 -29.16 -15.43
CA VAL A 271 -4.64 -27.74 -15.08
C VAL A 271 -3.33 -26.95 -15.14
N ALA A 272 -3.41 -25.67 -15.46
CA ALA A 272 -2.26 -24.77 -15.45
C ALA A 272 -1.92 -24.36 -14.00
N VAL A 273 -0.94 -25.02 -13.38
CA VAL A 273 -0.54 -24.71 -12.00
C VAL A 273 0.50 -23.59 -11.95
N SER A 274 0.34 -22.68 -10.98
CA SER A 274 1.30 -21.67 -10.54
C SER A 274 1.37 -21.59 -9.01
N ALA A 275 2.45 -21.03 -8.47
CA ALA A 275 2.60 -20.81 -7.03
C ALA A 275 3.25 -19.47 -6.70
N GLY A 276 3.00 -19.00 -5.48
CA GLY A 276 3.65 -17.85 -4.89
C GLY A 276 3.91 -18.08 -3.41
N PHE A 277 4.95 -17.48 -2.84
CA PHE A 277 5.26 -17.65 -1.42
C PHE A 277 5.60 -16.33 -0.73
N ALA A 278 5.31 -16.28 0.58
CA ALA A 278 5.70 -15.20 1.47
C ALA A 278 6.26 -15.76 2.78
N ILE A 279 7.24 -15.06 3.36
CA ILE A 279 8.01 -15.45 4.54
C ILE A 279 7.75 -14.47 5.69
N TYR A 280 7.40 -14.98 6.86
CA TYR A 280 7.38 -14.21 8.10
C TYR A 280 8.70 -14.40 8.85
N PRO A 281 9.27 -13.36 9.50
CA PRO A 281 8.81 -11.97 9.53
C PRO A 281 9.21 -11.15 8.28
N GLN A 282 10.03 -11.70 7.37
CA GLN A 282 10.78 -10.95 6.35
C GLN A 282 9.93 -10.13 5.36
N ASP A 283 8.76 -10.62 4.93
CA ASP A 283 7.88 -9.94 3.98
C ASP A 283 6.83 -9.01 4.65
N MET A 284 6.94 -8.75 5.97
CA MET A 284 6.04 -7.86 6.71
C MET A 284 6.67 -6.47 6.91
N GLU A 285 5.83 -5.43 6.99
CA GLU A 285 6.27 -4.04 7.26
C GLU A 285 5.54 -3.45 8.49
N GLY A 286 6.01 -2.31 9.02
CA GLY A 286 5.67 -1.82 10.36
C GLY A 286 4.18 -1.79 10.71
N ALA A 287 3.34 -1.20 9.85
CA ALA A 287 1.88 -1.12 10.04
C ALA A 287 1.14 -2.47 9.86
N ALA A 288 1.85 -3.54 9.50
CA ALA A 288 1.36 -4.91 9.52
C ALA A 288 1.84 -5.69 10.77
N PHE A 289 3.06 -5.44 11.26
CA PHE A 289 3.56 -6.00 12.54
C PHE A 289 2.76 -5.53 13.77
N ALA A 290 2.24 -4.30 13.74
CA ALA A 290 1.46 -3.73 14.82
C ALA A 290 0.02 -4.30 14.95
N ARG A 291 -0.39 -5.22 14.07
CA ARG A 291 -1.75 -5.78 14.01
C ARG A 291 -1.92 -7.02 14.87
N ASP A 292 -3.18 -7.37 15.11
CA ASP A 292 -3.57 -8.67 15.67
C ASP A 292 -2.98 -9.85 14.88
N HIS A 293 -2.67 -10.95 15.56
CA HIS A 293 -2.01 -12.12 14.97
C HIS A 293 -2.86 -12.81 13.90
N GLY A 294 -4.19 -12.81 14.06
CA GLY A 294 -5.14 -13.27 13.06
C GLY A 294 -5.21 -12.37 11.83
N GLU A 295 -4.93 -11.07 11.96
CA GLU A 295 -4.70 -10.19 10.81
C GLU A 295 -3.34 -10.45 10.15
N GLN A 296 -2.27 -10.64 10.92
CA GLN A 296 -0.94 -10.96 10.37
C GLN A 296 -0.98 -12.24 9.52
N ALA A 297 -1.69 -13.27 9.98
CA ALA A 297 -1.94 -14.50 9.22
C ALA A 297 -2.69 -14.25 7.89
N ARG A 298 -3.71 -13.38 7.90
CA ARG A 298 -4.47 -12.99 6.69
C ARG A 298 -3.61 -12.18 5.71
N VAL A 299 -2.76 -11.27 6.20
CA VAL A 299 -1.81 -10.50 5.38
C VAL A 299 -0.79 -11.42 4.73
N LEU A 300 -0.19 -12.34 5.47
CA LEU A 300 0.83 -13.27 4.94
C LEU A 300 0.26 -14.17 3.84
N LEU A 301 -0.94 -14.75 4.04
CA LEU A 301 -1.63 -15.52 3.01
C LEU A 301 -2.00 -14.66 1.78
N ARG A 302 -2.40 -13.40 1.97
CA ARG A 302 -2.67 -12.46 0.87
C ARG A 302 -1.41 -12.14 0.07
N LYS A 303 -0.25 -11.98 0.73
CA LYS A 303 1.04 -11.76 0.07
C LYS A 303 1.49 -12.97 -0.76
N ALA A 304 1.34 -14.19 -0.24
CA ALA A 304 1.60 -15.42 -1.00
C ALA A 304 0.68 -15.55 -2.24
N ARG A 305 -0.61 -15.24 -2.10
CA ARG A 305 -1.59 -15.20 -3.21
C ARG A 305 -1.24 -14.17 -4.28
N LEU A 306 -0.81 -12.98 -3.88
CA LEU A 306 -0.38 -11.92 -4.79
C LEU A 306 0.80 -12.39 -5.65
N ALA A 307 1.82 -12.99 -5.01
CA ALA A 307 2.94 -13.59 -5.71
C ALA A 307 2.48 -14.69 -6.69
N ALA A 308 1.50 -15.51 -6.32
CA ALA A 308 0.96 -16.57 -7.19
C ALA A 308 0.23 -16.01 -8.43
N ALA A 309 -0.38 -14.82 -8.33
CA ALA A 309 -0.98 -14.13 -9.48
C ALA A 309 0.11 -13.60 -10.43
N VAL A 310 1.10 -12.87 -9.90
CA VAL A 310 2.26 -12.36 -10.68
C VAL A 310 3.01 -13.52 -11.36
N ALA A 311 3.07 -14.70 -10.73
CA ALA A 311 3.68 -15.89 -11.31
C ALA A 311 2.94 -16.42 -12.57
N VAL A 312 1.61 -16.29 -12.66
CA VAL A 312 0.84 -16.63 -13.88
C VAL A 312 1.22 -15.70 -15.01
N GLU A 313 1.20 -14.40 -14.74
CA GLU A 313 1.53 -13.35 -15.69
C GLU A 313 2.98 -13.47 -16.19
N ALA A 314 3.91 -13.82 -15.29
CA ALA A 314 5.30 -14.12 -15.62
C ALA A 314 5.44 -15.26 -16.63
N ALA A 315 4.76 -16.40 -16.41
CA ALA A 315 4.87 -17.55 -17.30
C ALA A 315 4.17 -17.38 -18.65
N ALA A 316 3.05 -16.65 -18.72
CA ALA A 316 2.28 -16.45 -19.94
C ALA A 316 3.08 -15.81 -21.10
N MET A 317 4.15 -15.06 -20.78
CA MET A 317 5.06 -14.49 -21.79
C MET A 317 6.21 -15.44 -22.19
N HIS A 318 6.59 -16.39 -21.32
CA HIS A 318 7.64 -17.37 -21.63
C HIS A 318 7.12 -18.55 -22.46
N SER A 319 5.80 -18.77 -22.52
CA SER A 319 5.16 -19.80 -23.35
C SER A 319 5.11 -19.49 -24.85
N GLY A 320 5.75 -18.42 -25.31
CA GLY A 320 5.95 -18.13 -26.74
C GLY A 320 7.02 -19.02 -27.39
N ASP A 321 8.09 -19.35 -26.67
CA ASP A 321 9.20 -20.17 -27.17
C ASP A 321 8.90 -21.67 -27.00
N ALA A 322 7.98 -22.15 -27.84
CA ALA A 322 7.59 -23.55 -27.92
C ALA A 322 8.50 -24.39 -28.85
N ASP A 323 9.83 -24.27 -28.71
CA ASP A 323 10.78 -25.19 -29.34
C ASP A 323 11.97 -25.49 -28.42
N GLY A 324 12.33 -26.77 -28.27
CA GLY A 324 13.11 -27.24 -27.14
C GLY A 324 14.37 -28.01 -27.53
N ARG A 325 15.56 -27.43 -27.27
CA ARG A 325 16.84 -28.16 -27.21
C ARG A 325 17.94 -27.40 -26.45
N THR A 326 18.75 -28.18 -25.72
CA THR A 326 20.16 -27.95 -25.34
C THR A 326 20.63 -26.49 -25.12
N GLY A 327 20.77 -26.08 -23.86
CA GLY A 327 21.51 -24.87 -23.48
C GLY A 327 22.98 -25.15 -23.12
N ASP A 328 23.70 -24.11 -22.72
CA ASP A 328 25.01 -24.21 -22.04
C ASP A 328 25.01 -23.35 -20.75
N GLY A 329 25.81 -23.75 -19.76
CA GLY A 329 25.66 -23.32 -18.37
C GLY A 329 26.59 -22.19 -17.94
N ARG A 330 26.14 -20.92 -18.02
CA ARG A 330 26.88 -19.77 -17.45
C ARG A 330 26.06 -18.57 -16.94
N SER A 331 24.78 -18.76 -16.55
CA SER A 331 23.96 -17.72 -15.91
C SER A 331 22.96 -18.30 -14.87
N GLY A 332 23.45 -18.50 -13.64
CA GLY A 332 22.65 -19.10 -12.58
C GLY A 332 21.71 -18.13 -11.86
N ASP A 333 20.49 -17.92 -12.38
CA ASP A 333 19.26 -17.92 -11.55
C ASP A 333 17.92 -17.93 -12.35
N ALA A 334 17.93 -17.61 -13.65
CA ALA A 334 16.72 -17.60 -14.49
C ALA A 334 16.24 -18.99 -14.97
N ALA A 335 16.99 -20.05 -14.65
CA ALA A 335 16.88 -21.37 -15.29
C ALA A 335 15.76 -22.28 -14.77
N SER A 336 14.50 -21.82 -14.76
CA SER A 336 13.33 -22.71 -14.84
C SER A 336 12.06 -21.96 -15.26
N GLY A 337 11.43 -22.34 -16.38
CA GLY A 337 10.13 -21.83 -16.85
C GLY A 337 8.92 -22.30 -16.03
N VAL A 338 9.07 -22.37 -14.70
CA VAL A 338 8.05 -22.82 -13.75
C VAL A 338 7.50 -21.57 -13.05
N PRO A 339 6.18 -21.27 -13.12
CA PRO A 339 5.60 -20.09 -12.48
C PRO A 339 5.64 -20.20 -10.94
N VAL A 340 6.73 -19.69 -10.36
CA VAL A 340 6.93 -19.52 -8.93
C VAL A 340 7.50 -18.13 -8.67
N MET A 341 6.83 -17.34 -7.83
CA MET A 341 7.30 -16.01 -7.40
C MET A 341 7.39 -15.94 -5.87
N GLY A 342 8.40 -15.24 -5.35
CA GLY A 342 8.45 -14.86 -3.92
C GLY A 342 7.94 -13.44 -3.76
N PHE A 343 7.20 -13.13 -2.69
CA PHE A 343 6.63 -11.79 -2.48
C PHE A 343 7.69 -10.68 -2.55
N SER A 344 8.81 -10.85 -1.86
CA SER A 344 9.96 -9.92 -1.87
C SER A 344 10.62 -9.73 -3.25
N ARG A 345 10.34 -10.60 -4.24
CA ARG A 345 10.83 -10.46 -5.63
C ARG A 345 9.84 -9.74 -6.55
N ILE A 346 8.61 -9.47 -6.13
CA ILE A 346 7.59 -8.81 -6.97
C ILE A 346 8.05 -7.41 -7.42
N LEU A 347 8.56 -6.58 -6.50
CA LEU A 347 9.13 -5.27 -6.86
C LEU A 347 10.37 -5.41 -7.74
N ALA A 348 11.25 -6.35 -7.41
CA ALA A 348 12.52 -6.54 -8.11
C ALA A 348 12.34 -6.88 -9.60
N GLU A 349 11.38 -7.76 -9.94
CA GLU A 349 11.30 -8.33 -11.29
C GLU A 349 9.89 -8.75 -11.76
N GLY A 350 8.85 -8.50 -10.96
CA GLY A 350 7.46 -8.85 -11.26
C GLY A 350 6.60 -7.70 -11.79
N GLY A 351 7.10 -6.47 -11.76
CA GLY A 351 6.38 -5.29 -12.26
C GLY A 351 6.30 -5.23 -13.78
N ARG A 352 5.25 -4.58 -14.30
CA ARG A 352 5.00 -4.37 -15.74
C ARG A 352 4.30 -3.05 -16.00
N VAL A 353 4.41 -2.57 -17.24
CA VAL A 353 3.53 -1.54 -17.80
C VAL A 353 2.21 -2.18 -18.20
N LEU A 354 1.10 -1.61 -17.75
CA LEU A 354 -0.27 -2.02 -18.08
C LEU A 354 -0.89 -1.14 -19.17
N GLU A 355 -0.65 0.16 -19.10
CA GLU A 355 -1.23 1.16 -20.01
C GLU A 355 -0.26 2.33 -20.21
N THR A 356 -0.21 2.86 -21.42
CA THR A 356 0.57 4.05 -21.79
C THR A 356 -0.38 5.25 -21.92
N LEU A 357 -0.18 6.25 -21.07
CA LEU A 357 -1.01 7.45 -20.98
C LEU A 357 -0.34 8.64 -21.70
N PRO A 358 -1.11 9.68 -22.07
CA PRO A 358 -0.54 10.94 -22.56
C PRO A 358 0.46 11.58 -21.56
N LEU A 359 1.30 12.48 -22.08
CA LEU A 359 2.32 13.20 -21.31
C LEU A 359 3.31 12.26 -20.57
N SER A 360 3.78 11.24 -21.28
CA SER A 360 4.89 10.38 -20.83
C SER A 360 4.62 9.61 -19.54
N ARG A 361 3.35 9.31 -19.26
CA ARG A 361 2.92 8.57 -18.08
C ARG A 361 2.55 7.14 -18.44
N VAL A 362 2.73 6.23 -17.49
CA VAL A 362 2.31 4.83 -17.62
C VAL A 362 1.61 4.36 -16.36
N VAL A 363 0.58 3.52 -16.52
CA VAL A 363 0.02 2.75 -15.40
C VAL A 363 0.85 1.48 -15.27
N VAL A 364 1.33 1.20 -14.07
CA VAL A 364 2.14 0.01 -13.79
C VAL A 364 1.41 -0.98 -12.88
N SER A 365 1.75 -2.26 -12.99
CA SER A 365 1.17 -3.35 -12.19
C SER A 365 1.66 -3.40 -10.74
N LEU A 366 2.64 -2.58 -10.36
CA LEU A 366 3.11 -2.45 -8.98
C LEU A 366 2.21 -1.48 -8.20
N GLY A 367 1.95 -1.76 -6.93
CA GLY A 367 1.12 -0.94 -6.05
C GLY A 367 1.45 -1.15 -4.57
N GLY A 368 0.82 -0.39 -3.67
CA GLY A 368 1.12 -0.39 -2.23
C GLY A 368 0.95 -1.76 -1.57
N ASN A 369 0.03 -2.60 -2.05
CA ASN A 369 -0.12 -3.99 -1.59
C ASN A 369 1.05 -4.91 -1.98
N MET A 370 1.91 -4.47 -2.89
CA MET A 370 3.19 -5.08 -3.28
C MET A 370 4.39 -4.47 -2.54
N ASN A 371 4.15 -3.58 -1.57
CA ASN A 371 5.12 -2.70 -0.91
C ASN A 371 5.77 -1.65 -1.85
N ALA A 372 5.14 -1.29 -2.98
CA ALA A 372 5.62 -0.20 -3.82
C ALA A 372 5.50 1.15 -3.10
N ARG A 373 6.36 2.11 -3.43
CA ARG A 373 6.40 3.46 -2.82
C ARG A 373 6.67 4.53 -3.87
N GLU A 374 6.13 5.72 -3.63
CA GLU A 374 6.35 6.90 -4.47
C GLU A 374 7.85 7.29 -4.45
N GLY A 375 8.35 7.79 -5.58
CA GLY A 375 9.78 8.06 -5.81
C GLY A 375 10.63 6.84 -6.18
N GLN A 376 10.12 5.61 -6.11
CA GLN A 376 10.88 4.43 -6.55
C GLN A 376 11.10 4.42 -8.07
N ARG A 377 12.34 4.19 -8.50
CA ARG A 377 12.75 4.12 -9.91
C ARG A 377 12.83 2.68 -10.42
N PHE A 378 12.39 2.46 -11.64
CA PHE A 378 12.39 1.16 -12.32
C PHE A 378 12.93 1.31 -13.74
N SER A 379 13.77 0.36 -14.15
CA SER A 379 14.19 0.20 -15.53
C SER A 379 13.13 -0.57 -16.31
N VAL A 380 12.86 -0.13 -17.55
CA VAL A 380 11.83 -0.68 -18.45
C VAL A 380 12.49 -1.53 -19.53
N TRP A 381 12.02 -2.75 -19.72
CA TRP A 381 12.60 -3.76 -20.60
C TRP A 381 11.53 -4.38 -21.51
N SER A 382 11.79 -4.40 -22.81
CA SER A 382 10.92 -5.08 -23.78
C SER A 382 10.96 -6.60 -23.61
N VAL A 383 9.81 -7.25 -23.75
CA VAL A 383 9.67 -8.70 -23.50
C VAL A 383 9.71 -9.55 -24.77
N ALA A 384 9.31 -9.01 -25.94
CA ALA A 384 9.44 -9.69 -27.22
C ALA A 384 9.44 -8.71 -28.40
N TYR A 385 10.32 -8.90 -29.38
CA TYR A 385 10.39 -8.07 -30.59
C TYR A 385 10.39 -8.95 -31.87
N PRO A 386 9.22 -9.21 -32.48
CA PRO A 386 9.10 -10.09 -33.65
C PRO A 386 9.55 -9.36 -34.93
N VAL A 387 10.85 -9.39 -35.22
CA VAL A 387 11.39 -8.85 -36.48
C VAL A 387 10.92 -9.69 -37.67
N ARG A 388 10.28 -9.06 -38.66
CA ARG A 388 10.00 -9.64 -39.97
C ARG A 388 11.28 -9.77 -40.79
N GLY A 389 12.13 -10.72 -40.41
CA GLY A 389 13.43 -11.01 -41.01
C GLY A 389 14.20 -11.97 -40.10
N GLY A 390 14.45 -13.18 -40.59
CA GLY A 390 14.78 -14.33 -39.73
C GLY A 390 16.22 -14.36 -39.19
N SER A 391 16.33 -14.68 -37.90
CA SER A 391 17.52 -15.29 -37.28
C SER A 391 17.08 -15.99 -35.98
N GLN A 392 17.25 -17.31 -35.87
CA GLN A 392 16.88 -18.07 -34.65
C GLN A 392 17.97 -17.95 -33.57
N GLU A 393 18.05 -16.78 -32.93
CA GLU A 393 18.82 -16.58 -31.70
C GLU A 393 17.94 -15.94 -30.62
N PRO A 394 18.00 -16.39 -29.35
CA PRO A 394 17.27 -15.78 -28.26
C PRO A 394 17.88 -14.42 -27.92
N ARG A 395 17.31 -13.35 -28.50
CA ARG A 395 17.80 -11.98 -28.32
C ARG A 395 17.59 -11.49 -26.89
N GLN A 396 18.55 -10.70 -26.40
CA GLN A 396 18.52 -10.15 -25.05
C GLN A 396 17.35 -9.16 -24.87
N PRO A 397 16.77 -9.04 -23.66
CA PRO A 397 15.69 -8.09 -23.40
C PRO A 397 16.18 -6.65 -23.63
N LEU A 398 15.39 -5.89 -24.39
CA LEU A 398 15.80 -4.58 -24.88
C LEU A 398 15.48 -3.49 -23.83
N TYR A 399 16.49 -2.75 -23.39
CA TYR A 399 16.29 -1.60 -22.50
C TYR A 399 15.55 -0.48 -23.24
N LYS A 400 14.40 -0.07 -22.71
CA LYS A 400 13.57 1.02 -23.26
C LYS A 400 13.69 2.32 -22.49
N GLY A 401 13.98 2.31 -21.18
CA GLY A 401 14.08 3.54 -20.39
C GLY A 401 13.94 3.37 -18.88
N GLU A 402 13.68 4.47 -18.18
CA GLU A 402 13.37 4.50 -16.75
C GLU A 402 12.00 5.13 -16.48
N VAL A 403 11.30 4.60 -15.48
CA VAL A 403 10.08 5.20 -14.91
C VAL A 403 10.23 5.42 -13.41
N VAL A 404 9.60 6.46 -12.88
CA VAL A 404 9.49 6.72 -11.44
C VAL A 404 8.02 6.66 -11.00
N LEU A 405 7.73 6.04 -9.85
CA LEU A 405 6.36 5.99 -9.33
C LEU A 405 5.96 7.35 -8.75
N MET A 406 4.87 7.93 -9.26
CA MET A 406 4.38 9.27 -8.91
C MET A 406 3.15 9.23 -8.00
N GLU A 407 2.27 8.25 -8.16
CA GLU A 407 1.09 8.03 -7.32
C GLU A 407 0.93 6.52 -7.10
N VAL A 408 1.06 6.03 -5.87
CA VAL A 408 0.95 4.59 -5.57
C VAL A 408 -0.43 4.26 -5.01
N ARG A 409 -1.22 3.52 -5.81
CA ARG A 409 -2.53 2.98 -5.39
C ARG A 409 -2.37 1.55 -4.90
N ASP A 410 -3.47 0.98 -4.41
CA ASP A 410 -3.54 -0.36 -3.82
C ASP A 410 -2.83 -1.45 -4.66
N ASN A 411 -3.19 -1.57 -5.94
CA ASN A 411 -2.76 -2.69 -6.80
C ASN A 411 -2.07 -2.24 -8.11
N THR A 412 -2.00 -0.93 -8.36
CA THR A 412 -1.37 -0.30 -9.52
C THR A 412 -0.79 1.04 -9.10
N SER A 413 0.10 1.61 -9.90
CA SER A 413 0.65 2.96 -9.66
C SER A 413 0.66 3.76 -10.96
N LEU A 414 0.53 5.08 -10.84
CA LEU A 414 0.88 5.99 -11.91
C LEU A 414 2.39 6.23 -11.85
N ALA A 415 3.07 6.04 -12.97
CA ALA A 415 4.50 6.31 -13.10
C ALA A 415 4.77 7.30 -14.25
N GLU A 416 5.85 8.06 -14.15
CA GLU A 416 6.31 9.00 -15.18
C GLU A 416 7.61 8.49 -15.81
N ILE A 417 7.69 8.52 -17.13
CA ILE A 417 8.87 8.09 -17.90
C ILE A 417 9.94 9.18 -17.78
N MET A 418 10.91 8.95 -16.90
CA MET A 418 12.03 9.86 -16.64
C MET A 418 13.02 9.90 -17.81
N HIS A 419 13.22 8.75 -18.45
CA HIS A 419 14.21 8.57 -19.50
C HIS A 419 13.74 7.51 -20.50
N VAL A 420 14.08 7.69 -21.78
CA VAL A 420 13.91 6.70 -22.84
C VAL A 420 15.30 6.44 -23.45
N GLY A 421 15.70 5.18 -23.53
CA GLY A 421 17.05 4.76 -23.94
C GLY A 421 17.33 5.02 -25.42
N ASP A 422 16.34 4.74 -26.28
CA ASP A 422 16.33 5.17 -27.68
C ASP A 422 14.94 5.77 -28.01
N PRO A 423 14.85 7.01 -28.53
CA PRO A 423 13.57 7.65 -28.84
C PRO A 423 12.69 6.88 -29.82
N THR A 424 13.25 5.98 -30.63
CA THR A 424 12.48 5.14 -31.57
C THR A 424 11.75 3.97 -30.87
N TRP A 425 12.02 3.70 -29.59
CA TRP A 425 11.42 2.61 -28.83
C TRP A 425 10.53 3.14 -27.71
N SER A 426 9.25 3.36 -28.02
CA SER A 426 8.24 3.69 -27.02
C SER A 426 8.12 2.60 -25.95
N VAL A 427 7.91 3.03 -24.71
CA VAL A 427 7.36 2.16 -23.66
C VAL A 427 5.95 1.72 -24.08
N GLU A 428 5.63 0.44 -23.90
CA GLU A 428 4.41 -0.21 -24.40
C GLU A 428 3.75 -1.09 -23.31
N PRO A 429 2.42 -1.31 -23.37
CA PRO A 429 1.73 -2.29 -22.54
C PRO A 429 2.38 -3.69 -22.64
N GLY A 430 2.78 -4.24 -21.51
CA GLY A 430 3.47 -5.53 -21.41
C GLY A 430 4.98 -5.45 -21.16
N ASP A 431 5.62 -4.29 -21.31
CA ASP A 431 7.03 -4.12 -20.95
C ASP A 431 7.27 -4.43 -19.47
N ARG A 432 8.41 -5.07 -19.17
CA ARG A 432 8.79 -5.51 -17.81
C ARG A 432 9.53 -4.41 -17.05
N LEU A 433 9.22 -4.29 -15.77
CA LEU A 433 9.91 -3.39 -14.84
C LEU A 433 10.93 -4.18 -14.00
N THR A 434 12.08 -3.57 -13.76
CA THR A 434 13.10 -4.05 -12.83
C THR A 434 13.53 -2.92 -11.91
N LEU A 435 13.36 -3.12 -10.60
CA LEU A 435 13.66 -2.12 -9.56
C LEU A 435 15.12 -1.67 -9.67
N LEU A 436 15.33 -0.36 -9.78
CA LEU A 436 16.66 0.23 -9.68
C LEU A 436 16.98 0.48 -8.19
N PRO A 437 18.22 0.23 -7.73
CA PRO A 437 18.61 0.53 -6.36
C PRO A 437 18.57 2.04 -6.12
N GLU A 438 18.07 2.46 -4.96
CA GLU A 438 18.21 3.84 -4.48
C GLU A 438 19.71 4.20 -4.43
N GLU A 439 20.07 5.38 -4.97
CA GLU A 439 21.45 5.69 -5.34
C GLU A 439 22.41 5.85 -4.14
N LYS A 440 23.02 4.74 -3.73
CA LYS A 440 24.35 4.76 -3.09
C LYS A 440 25.43 5.11 -4.12
N GLY A 441 25.45 6.37 -4.55
CA GLY A 441 26.54 7.01 -5.30
C GLY A 441 26.88 6.38 -6.65
N VAL A 442 26.59 7.09 -7.74
CA VAL A 442 26.91 6.69 -9.12
C VAL A 442 28.38 6.27 -9.24
N THR A 443 28.60 4.96 -9.36
CA THR A 443 29.91 4.39 -9.72
C THR A 443 29.93 4.23 -11.22
N VAL A 444 30.45 5.24 -11.90
CA VAL A 444 30.64 5.22 -13.36
C VAL A 444 31.50 4.01 -13.72
N ARG A 445 30.95 3.12 -14.55
CA ARG A 445 31.75 2.13 -15.28
C ARG A 445 32.35 2.83 -16.49
N ASP A 446 33.68 2.92 -16.54
CA ASP A 446 34.38 3.29 -17.77
C ASP A 446 34.04 2.28 -18.88
N GLY A 447 33.19 2.71 -19.81
CA GLY A 447 32.85 2.02 -21.06
C GLY A 447 33.43 2.82 -22.21
N GLY A 448 34.53 2.33 -22.80
CA GLY A 448 35.42 3.19 -23.57
C GLY A 448 34.91 3.66 -24.94
N GLY A 449 35.30 4.88 -25.30
CA GLY A 449 35.80 5.18 -26.65
C GLY A 449 34.80 5.59 -27.74
N GLU A 450 33.49 5.65 -27.46
CA GLU A 450 32.54 6.22 -28.43
C GLU A 450 32.56 7.76 -28.43
N SER A 451 32.49 8.37 -29.61
CA SER A 451 32.42 9.84 -29.74
C SER A 451 31.10 10.37 -29.18
N PRO A 452 31.09 11.54 -28.50
CA PRO A 452 29.91 12.04 -27.78
C PRO A 452 28.74 12.27 -28.73
N ARG A 453 27.59 11.68 -28.40
CA ARG A 453 26.42 11.63 -29.27
C ARG A 453 25.48 12.80 -28.99
N THR A 454 25.18 13.56 -30.05
CA THR A 454 24.05 14.47 -30.05
C THR A 454 22.73 13.72 -30.23
N ASP A 455 21.65 14.39 -29.83
CA ASP A 455 20.29 14.07 -30.26
C ASP A 455 20.12 14.56 -31.72
N PRO A 456 19.81 13.68 -32.68
CA PRO A 456 19.74 14.03 -34.10
C PRO A 456 18.55 14.94 -34.45
N LEU A 457 17.53 15.03 -33.59
CA LEU A 457 16.37 15.90 -33.75
C LEU A 457 16.67 17.32 -33.23
N THR A 458 17.21 17.42 -32.02
CA THR A 458 17.42 18.73 -31.38
C THR A 458 18.78 19.35 -31.67
N GLY A 459 19.80 18.56 -32.03
CA GLY A 459 21.18 19.01 -32.23
C GLY A 459 21.97 19.29 -30.94
N LEU A 460 21.38 19.02 -29.77
CA LEU A 460 22.02 19.17 -28.46
C LEU A 460 22.64 17.84 -27.98
N PHE A 461 23.46 17.86 -26.93
CA PHE A 461 23.95 16.63 -26.33
C PHE A 461 22.82 15.83 -25.66
N ARG A 462 22.88 14.49 -25.74
CA ARG A 462 21.99 13.61 -24.96
C ARG A 462 22.30 13.76 -23.46
N HIS A 463 21.35 13.43 -22.59
CA HIS A 463 21.47 13.62 -21.13
C HIS A 463 22.80 13.09 -20.54
N GLY A 464 23.19 11.85 -20.87
CA GLY A 464 24.44 11.25 -20.39
C GLY A 464 25.70 11.94 -20.95
N ASP A 465 25.76 12.16 -22.26
CA ASP A 465 26.85 12.88 -22.93
C ASP A 465 27.02 14.31 -22.38
N PHE A 466 25.90 15.00 -22.12
CA PHE A 466 25.89 16.33 -21.49
C PHE A 466 26.48 16.27 -20.08
N LEU A 467 26.00 15.37 -19.21
CA LEU A 467 26.48 15.30 -17.82
C LEU A 467 27.96 14.92 -17.75
N ALA A 468 28.42 13.98 -18.58
CA ALA A 468 29.82 13.61 -18.68
C ALA A 468 30.70 14.80 -19.09
N ARG A 469 30.26 15.55 -20.12
CA ARG A 469 30.99 16.72 -20.63
C ARG A 469 30.96 17.91 -19.67
N TRP A 470 29.80 18.22 -19.08
CA TRP A 470 29.67 19.23 -18.02
C TRP A 470 30.56 18.91 -16.81
N SER A 471 30.62 17.63 -16.40
CA SER A 471 31.49 17.20 -15.30
C SER A 471 32.99 17.30 -15.59
N ALA A 472 33.39 17.46 -16.86
CA ALA A 472 34.77 17.79 -17.24
C ALA A 472 34.97 19.32 -17.35
N GLU A 473 34.10 20.01 -18.09
CA GLU A 473 34.24 21.45 -18.34
C GLU A 473 34.11 22.29 -17.06
N ARG A 474 33.21 21.94 -16.13
CA ARG A 474 33.05 22.70 -14.87
C ARG A 474 34.32 22.74 -14.02
N GLU A 475 35.14 21.68 -14.06
CA GLU A 475 36.38 21.65 -13.28
C GLU A 475 37.42 22.64 -13.85
N THR A 476 37.35 22.95 -15.14
CA THR A 476 38.18 23.96 -15.83
C THR A 476 37.70 25.41 -15.67
N CYS A 477 36.50 25.64 -15.14
CA CYS A 477 35.91 26.97 -14.97
C CYS A 477 35.79 27.35 -13.49
N ASP A 478 36.40 28.46 -13.06
CA ASP A 478 36.29 28.94 -11.67
C ASP A 478 34.94 29.59 -11.36
N ALA A 479 34.29 30.18 -12.37
CA ALA A 479 32.93 30.67 -12.31
C ALA A 479 32.12 30.18 -13.53
N PHE A 480 30.83 29.96 -13.35
CA PHE A 480 29.89 29.55 -14.40
C PHE A 480 28.43 29.74 -13.99
N ALA A 481 27.53 29.73 -14.98
CA ALA A 481 26.10 29.52 -14.77
C ALA A 481 25.64 28.17 -15.35
N LEU A 482 24.72 27.50 -14.68
CA LEU A 482 23.98 26.34 -15.16
C LEU A 482 22.50 26.68 -15.13
N ALA A 483 21.80 26.48 -16.24
CA ALA A 483 20.38 26.84 -16.39
C ALA A 483 19.56 25.66 -16.93
N LEU A 484 18.40 25.43 -16.32
CA LEU A 484 17.45 24.38 -16.66
C LEU A 484 16.14 25.03 -17.10
N ILE A 485 15.83 24.87 -18.39
CA ILE A 485 14.64 25.36 -19.07
C ILE A 485 13.58 24.26 -19.04
N ARG A 486 12.38 24.57 -18.55
CA ARG A 486 11.18 23.73 -18.64
C ARG A 486 10.16 24.40 -19.56
N LEU A 487 9.73 23.67 -20.59
CA LEU A 487 8.71 24.12 -21.55
C LEU A 487 7.30 23.67 -21.12
N SER A 488 6.30 24.51 -21.41
CA SER A 488 4.89 24.32 -21.04
C SER A 488 3.94 24.90 -22.09
N ASP A 489 2.91 24.14 -22.48
CA ASP A 489 1.90 24.53 -23.50
C ASP A 489 0.73 25.32 -22.88
N GLU A 490 1.05 26.25 -21.96
CA GLU A 490 0.09 27.09 -21.24
C GLU A 490 -0.39 28.26 -22.12
N GLY A 491 -1.17 27.98 -23.18
CA GLY A 491 -1.78 29.04 -23.99
C GLY A 491 -2.43 28.65 -25.32
N ARG A 492 -2.35 27.38 -25.76
CA ARG A 492 -3.00 26.96 -27.01
C ARG A 492 -4.49 26.64 -26.84
N GLU A 493 -5.34 27.42 -27.50
CA GLU A 493 -6.63 26.91 -27.94
C GLU A 493 -6.43 25.85 -29.07
N PRO A 494 -7.29 24.83 -29.17
CA PRO A 494 -7.07 23.67 -30.04
C PRO A 494 -7.36 23.90 -31.54
N GLU A 495 -7.32 25.15 -32.01
CA GLU A 495 -7.60 25.49 -33.41
C GLU A 495 -6.32 25.55 -34.26
N GLY A 496 -6.11 24.49 -35.05
CA GLY A 496 -5.01 24.39 -36.02
C GLY A 496 -4.26 23.06 -35.92
N ARG A 497 -3.55 22.69 -37.00
CA ARG A 497 -2.75 21.44 -37.02
C ARG A 497 -1.74 21.46 -35.89
N ALA A 498 -1.91 20.57 -34.90
CA ALA A 498 -0.96 20.40 -33.82
C ALA A 498 0.44 20.04 -34.37
N ALA A 499 1.38 20.97 -34.25
CA ALA A 499 2.78 20.69 -34.51
C ALA A 499 3.26 19.57 -33.57
N HIS A 500 4.02 18.61 -34.09
CA HIS A 500 4.45 17.45 -33.33
C HIS A 500 5.32 17.91 -32.14
N PRO A 501 5.13 17.41 -30.90
CA PRO A 501 5.89 17.90 -29.74
C PRO A 501 7.41 17.81 -29.91
N GLU A 502 7.88 16.81 -30.64
CA GLU A 502 9.28 16.64 -31.03
C GLU A 502 9.79 17.76 -31.95
N GLN A 503 8.97 18.22 -32.91
CA GLN A 503 9.31 19.35 -33.78
C GLN A 503 9.36 20.66 -32.98
N LEU A 504 8.41 20.87 -32.06
CA LEU A 504 8.42 22.04 -31.17
C LEU A 504 9.67 22.05 -30.25
N MET A 505 10.10 20.88 -29.77
CA MET A 505 11.35 20.74 -29.03
C MET A 505 12.58 21.02 -29.89
N ALA A 506 12.60 20.61 -31.17
CA ALA A 506 13.67 20.95 -32.11
C ALA A 506 13.75 22.46 -32.40
N GLU A 507 12.60 23.11 -32.65
CA GLU A 507 12.50 24.56 -32.90
C GLU A 507 12.89 25.38 -31.66
N ALA A 508 12.46 24.96 -30.45
CA ALA A 508 12.90 25.56 -29.20
C ALA A 508 14.41 25.39 -28.96
N ALA A 509 14.95 24.17 -29.17
CA ALA A 509 16.38 23.90 -29.02
C ALA A 509 17.26 24.69 -30.01
N GLN A 510 16.76 24.94 -31.22
CA GLN A 510 17.42 25.81 -32.21
C GLN A 510 17.46 27.26 -31.73
N MET A 511 16.33 27.84 -31.29
CA MET A 511 16.33 29.20 -30.74
C MET A 511 17.20 29.36 -29.49
N CYS A 512 17.27 28.32 -28.64
CA CYS A 512 18.19 28.34 -27.51
C CYS A 512 19.64 28.47 -27.98
N ARG A 513 20.08 27.76 -29.03
CA ARG A 513 21.44 27.94 -29.58
C ARG A 513 21.64 29.32 -30.21
N ASP A 514 20.66 29.80 -30.96
CA ASP A 514 20.76 31.06 -31.69
C ASP A 514 20.86 32.27 -30.75
N LEU A 515 20.21 32.21 -29.57
CA LEU A 515 20.15 33.29 -28.59
C LEU A 515 21.22 33.17 -27.49
N LEU A 516 21.54 31.95 -27.02
CA LEU A 516 22.55 31.71 -25.98
C LEU A 516 24.00 31.62 -26.55
N GLY A 517 24.14 31.49 -27.87
CA GLY A 517 25.41 31.55 -28.57
C GLY A 517 26.28 30.28 -28.50
N PRO A 518 27.38 30.22 -29.29
CA PRO A 518 28.17 29.01 -29.49
C PRO A 518 29.09 28.63 -28.31
N GLN A 519 29.15 29.45 -27.25
CA GLN A 519 29.91 29.14 -26.03
C GLN A 519 29.07 28.40 -24.99
N ALA A 520 27.75 28.32 -25.17
CA ALA A 520 26.85 27.60 -24.27
C ALA A 520 26.86 26.10 -24.58
N LEU A 521 27.29 25.27 -23.63
CA LEU A 521 27.15 23.82 -23.73
C LEU A 521 25.68 23.46 -23.50
N GLY A 522 24.97 23.04 -24.55
CA GLY A 522 23.55 22.68 -24.48
C GLY A 522 23.27 21.18 -24.53
N GLY A 523 22.37 20.70 -23.68
CA GLY A 523 21.92 19.31 -23.61
C GLY A 523 20.40 19.17 -23.47
N ARG A 524 19.86 18.02 -23.88
CA ARG A 524 18.47 17.62 -23.61
C ARG A 524 18.41 16.95 -22.24
N TYR A 525 17.78 17.62 -21.27
CA TYR A 525 17.71 17.13 -19.89
C TYR A 525 16.57 16.13 -19.70
N GLY A 526 15.44 16.35 -20.36
CA GLY A 526 14.25 15.49 -20.30
C GLY A 526 13.35 15.65 -21.52
N LEU A 527 12.09 15.25 -21.39
CA LEU A 527 11.15 15.21 -22.53
C LEU A 527 10.59 16.59 -22.89
N ASN A 528 10.42 17.49 -21.91
CA ASN A 528 10.04 18.90 -22.10
C ASN A 528 11.09 19.88 -21.52
N SER A 529 12.31 19.42 -21.26
CA SER A 529 13.33 20.19 -20.53
C SER A 529 14.70 20.17 -21.21
N LEU A 530 15.32 21.36 -21.31
CA LEU A 530 16.65 21.60 -21.87
C LEU A 530 17.58 22.17 -20.80
N ILE A 531 18.86 21.85 -20.85
CA ILE A 531 19.87 22.32 -19.90
C ILE A 531 21.04 22.97 -20.63
N PHE A 532 21.53 24.10 -20.12
CA PHE A 532 22.62 24.87 -20.70
C PHE A 532 23.64 25.27 -19.65
N PHE A 533 24.92 25.05 -19.94
CA PHE A 533 26.06 25.41 -19.11
C PHE A 533 26.88 26.52 -19.79
N HIS A 534 27.24 27.54 -19.00
CA HIS A 534 27.86 28.78 -19.47
C HIS A 534 29.11 29.10 -18.65
N PRO A 535 30.32 28.86 -19.19
CA PRO A 535 31.58 29.29 -18.58
C PRO A 535 31.59 30.81 -18.32
N GLY A 536 32.05 31.23 -17.13
CA GLY A 536 32.26 32.63 -16.76
C GLY A 536 31.00 33.50 -16.56
N MET A 537 29.80 32.99 -16.85
CA MET A 537 28.55 33.75 -16.72
C MET A 537 28.15 33.97 -15.26
N THR A 538 27.63 35.17 -14.97
CA THR A 538 27.14 35.60 -13.64
C THR A 538 25.63 35.92 -13.68
N PRO A 539 24.94 36.04 -12.52
CA PRO A 539 23.49 36.28 -12.47
C PRO A 539 23.00 37.49 -13.28
N ASP A 540 23.62 38.66 -13.05
CA ASP A 540 23.20 39.95 -13.59
C ASP A 540 24.25 40.58 -14.55
N GLY A 541 25.38 39.89 -14.78
CA GLY A 541 26.40 40.31 -15.74
C GLY A 541 27.25 41.50 -15.26
N ALA A 542 28.01 42.10 -16.17
CA ALA A 542 28.81 43.31 -15.87
C ALA A 542 28.00 44.61 -16.00
N ASN A 543 27.01 44.64 -16.90
CA ASN A 543 26.23 45.83 -17.25
C ASN A 543 24.72 45.73 -16.89
N GLY A 544 24.29 44.68 -16.18
CA GLY A 544 22.86 44.41 -15.92
C GLY A 544 22.10 43.75 -17.08
N THR A 545 22.53 44.02 -18.33
CA THR A 545 21.92 43.46 -19.56
C THR A 545 22.46 42.09 -19.96
N ASP A 546 23.68 41.76 -19.52
CA ASP A 546 24.47 40.67 -20.12
C ASP A 546 24.45 39.39 -19.25
N GLY A 547 23.80 39.45 -18.08
CA GLY A 547 23.71 38.34 -17.13
C GLY A 547 22.70 37.27 -17.50
N ALA A 548 22.83 36.11 -16.85
CA ALA A 548 21.93 34.97 -17.06
C ALA A 548 20.44 35.35 -16.92
N ARG A 549 20.09 36.15 -15.90
CA ARG A 549 18.70 36.59 -15.66
C ARG A 549 18.10 37.32 -16.86
N ALA A 550 18.86 38.22 -17.49
CA ALA A 550 18.41 38.99 -18.65
C ALA A 550 18.34 38.13 -19.93
N GLN A 551 19.36 37.30 -20.17
CA GLN A 551 19.40 36.41 -21.35
C GLN A 551 18.26 35.39 -21.34
N TYR A 552 18.00 34.75 -20.19
CA TYR A 552 16.90 33.79 -20.08
C TYR A 552 15.51 34.44 -20.07
N ALA A 553 15.38 35.70 -19.63
CA ALA A 553 14.13 36.43 -19.77
C ALA A 553 13.79 36.69 -21.25
N ALA A 554 14.77 37.19 -22.01
CA ALA A 554 14.63 37.36 -23.47
C ALA A 554 14.37 36.04 -24.21
N LEU A 555 14.92 34.92 -23.72
CA LEU A 555 14.61 33.59 -24.27
C LEU A 555 13.16 33.16 -23.99
N CYS A 556 12.63 33.37 -22.79
CA CYS A 556 11.23 33.11 -22.46
C CYS A 556 10.28 33.95 -23.34
N ASP A 557 10.54 35.25 -23.44
CA ASP A 557 9.74 36.17 -24.27
C ASP A 557 9.74 35.75 -25.75
N GLU A 558 10.88 35.31 -26.28
CA GLU A 558 11.01 34.90 -27.68
C GLU A 558 10.38 33.51 -27.97
N LEU A 559 10.44 32.58 -27.01
CA LEU A 559 9.74 31.29 -27.08
C LEU A 559 8.21 31.48 -27.08
N GLU A 560 7.69 32.36 -26.22
CA GLU A 560 6.27 32.70 -26.18
C GLU A 560 5.85 33.43 -27.46
N ARG A 561 6.62 34.44 -27.90
CA ARG A 561 6.31 35.25 -29.08
C ARG A 561 6.37 34.46 -30.40
N ARG A 562 7.32 33.52 -30.56
CA ARG A 562 7.46 32.74 -31.82
C ARG A 562 6.67 31.43 -31.83
N LEU A 563 6.71 30.64 -30.76
CA LEU A 563 6.10 29.30 -30.72
C LEU A 563 4.78 29.24 -29.95
N ARG A 564 4.46 30.28 -29.16
CA ARG A 564 3.36 30.28 -28.17
C ARG A 564 3.53 29.19 -27.10
N ILE A 565 4.77 28.97 -26.68
CA ILE A 565 5.14 28.03 -25.61
C ILE A 565 5.66 28.86 -24.43
N GLY A 566 5.01 28.75 -23.27
CA GLY A 566 5.51 29.33 -22.03
C GLY A 566 6.72 28.55 -21.53
N ALA A 567 7.75 29.25 -21.07
CA ALA A 567 8.97 28.65 -20.54
C ALA A 567 9.28 29.16 -19.13
N ALA A 568 9.70 28.26 -18.25
CA ALA A 568 10.25 28.58 -16.93
C ALA A 568 11.71 28.16 -16.87
N VAL A 569 12.58 29.01 -16.32
CA VAL A 569 14.03 28.76 -16.25
C VAL A 569 14.53 28.92 -14.81
N GLY A 570 15.13 27.86 -14.29
CA GLY A 570 15.97 27.94 -13.08
C GLY A 570 17.43 28.16 -13.46
N VAL A 571 18.12 29.07 -12.77
CA VAL A 571 19.55 29.35 -12.98
C VAL A 571 20.31 29.22 -11.66
N ALA A 572 21.37 28.40 -11.63
CA ALA A 572 22.33 28.36 -10.53
C ALA A 572 23.71 28.82 -11.02
N CYS A 573 24.31 29.78 -10.32
CA CYS A 573 25.65 30.27 -10.60
C CYS A 573 26.65 29.76 -9.56
N HIS A 574 27.91 29.60 -9.97
CA HIS A 574 29.04 29.27 -9.10
C HIS A 574 30.13 30.34 -9.27
N PRO A 575 30.82 30.78 -8.19
CA PRO A 575 30.61 30.40 -6.79
C PRO A 575 29.34 31.01 -6.17
N TYR A 576 28.70 30.28 -5.24
CA TYR A 576 27.58 30.76 -4.45
C TYR A 576 27.49 30.01 -3.11
N LEU A 577 27.45 30.75 -1.99
CA LEU A 577 27.57 30.20 -0.62
C LEU A 577 28.74 29.20 -0.51
N SER A 578 28.55 28.11 0.24
CA SER A 578 29.49 27.00 0.40
C SER A 578 29.23 25.82 -0.57
N TYR A 579 28.41 26.01 -1.60
CA TYR A 579 28.08 24.96 -2.57
C TYR A 579 29.26 24.63 -3.49
N ARG A 580 29.44 23.34 -3.75
CA ARG A 580 30.46 22.80 -4.65
C ARG A 580 30.02 22.94 -6.11
N LYS A 581 30.97 22.85 -7.04
CA LYS A 581 30.71 22.84 -8.50
C LYS A 581 29.71 21.74 -8.92
N ALA A 582 29.70 20.61 -8.22
CA ALA A 582 28.78 19.49 -8.47
C ALA A 582 27.32 19.78 -8.04
N ASP A 583 27.13 20.56 -6.97
CA ASP A 583 25.83 20.83 -6.36
C ASP A 583 24.96 21.78 -7.23
N ALA A 584 25.56 22.39 -8.25
CA ALA A 584 24.92 23.33 -9.15
C ALA A 584 23.67 22.76 -9.86
N LEU A 585 23.60 21.44 -10.11
CA LEU A 585 22.41 20.82 -10.73
C LEU A 585 21.21 20.77 -9.77
N GLU A 586 21.43 20.40 -8.51
CA GLU A 586 20.39 20.40 -7.46
C GLU A 586 19.91 21.85 -7.21
N ASN A 587 20.84 22.78 -7.14
CA ASN A 587 20.55 24.20 -7.00
C ASN A 587 19.80 24.79 -8.20
N CYS A 588 20.08 24.32 -9.42
CA CYS A 588 19.37 24.73 -10.64
C CYS A 588 17.90 24.29 -10.60
N LEU A 589 17.60 23.12 -10.00
CA LEU A 589 16.23 22.66 -9.75
C LEU A 589 15.52 23.53 -8.71
N LYS A 590 16.17 23.91 -7.61
CA LYS A 590 15.61 24.85 -6.60
C LYS A 590 15.27 26.21 -7.21
N ALA A 591 16.16 26.73 -8.07
CA ALA A 591 15.92 27.95 -8.82
C ALA A 591 14.74 27.81 -9.80
N LEU A 592 14.52 26.64 -10.42
CA LEU A 592 13.39 26.38 -11.32
C LEU A 592 12.06 26.29 -10.54
N GLU A 593 12.05 25.70 -9.35
CA GLU A 593 10.86 25.64 -8.50
C GLU A 593 10.43 27.05 -8.05
N TYR A 594 11.39 27.93 -7.77
CA TYR A 594 11.13 29.37 -7.58
C TYR A 594 10.64 30.04 -8.87
N ALA A 595 11.27 29.78 -10.02
CA ALA A 595 10.89 30.34 -11.32
C ALA A 595 9.42 30.07 -11.69
N MET A 596 8.92 28.86 -11.38
CA MET A 596 7.54 28.46 -11.64
C MET A 596 6.50 29.20 -10.79
N LEU A 597 6.91 29.94 -9.74
CA LEU A 597 6.04 30.79 -8.92
C LEU A 597 6.03 32.26 -9.35
N LEU A 598 6.86 32.64 -10.32
CA LEU A 598 6.96 34.02 -10.82
C LEU A 598 5.93 34.31 -11.93
N PRO A 599 5.55 35.59 -12.14
CA PRO A 599 4.90 36.02 -13.37
C PRO A 599 5.84 35.83 -14.58
N ALA A 600 5.29 35.87 -15.80
CA ALA A 600 6.11 35.86 -17.01
C ALA A 600 6.93 37.17 -17.14
N PRO A 601 8.20 37.11 -17.62
CA PRO A 601 8.97 35.91 -17.94
C PRO A 601 9.45 35.15 -16.69
N ARG A 602 9.20 33.83 -16.66
CA ARG A 602 9.40 32.96 -15.48
C ARG A 602 10.87 32.57 -15.29
N VAL A 603 11.71 33.49 -14.82
CA VAL A 603 13.16 33.26 -14.63
C VAL A 603 13.57 33.40 -13.17
N GLY A 604 13.81 32.26 -12.51
CA GLY A 604 14.31 32.18 -11.15
C GLY A 604 15.81 31.97 -11.12
N VAL A 605 16.52 32.80 -10.35
CA VAL A 605 17.93 32.58 -10.02
C VAL A 605 17.98 31.95 -8.62
N LEU A 606 18.98 31.12 -8.34
CA LEU A 606 19.27 30.66 -6.99
C LEU A 606 19.70 31.86 -6.12
N ASP A 607 18.77 32.37 -5.33
CA ASP A 607 18.97 33.41 -4.33
C ASP A 607 18.36 33.00 -2.97
N SER A 608 18.29 33.95 -2.02
CA SER A 608 17.68 33.72 -0.71
C SER A 608 16.19 33.33 -0.78
N LEU A 609 15.46 33.81 -1.79
CA LEU A 609 14.04 33.46 -1.99
C LEU A 609 13.91 32.04 -2.54
N ALA A 610 14.74 31.67 -3.51
CA ALA A 610 14.79 30.29 -4.03
C ALA A 610 15.12 29.27 -2.93
N LEU A 611 16.07 29.58 -2.05
CA LEU A 611 16.40 28.74 -0.89
C LEU A 611 15.25 28.68 0.13
N ASN A 612 14.53 29.78 0.37
CA ASN A 612 13.35 29.78 1.24
C ASN A 612 12.21 28.90 0.67
N ILE A 613 11.92 28.98 -0.64
CA ILE A 613 10.91 28.13 -1.28
C ILE A 613 11.28 26.64 -1.22
N SER A 614 12.56 26.30 -1.42
CA SER A 614 13.08 24.93 -1.24
C SER A 614 12.87 24.43 0.19
N ALA A 615 13.13 25.27 1.20
CA ALA A 615 12.90 24.96 2.60
C ALA A 615 11.41 24.82 2.96
N ASP A 616 10.54 25.71 2.46
CA ASP A 616 9.07 25.63 2.64
C ASP A 616 8.51 24.31 2.07
N LYS A 617 9.07 23.84 0.94
CA LYS A 617 8.74 22.53 0.34
C LYS A 617 9.22 21.35 1.21
N ARG A 618 10.46 21.37 1.70
CA ARG A 618 10.97 20.34 2.63
C ARG A 618 10.12 20.24 3.90
N TYR A 619 9.78 21.38 4.49
CA TYR A 619 8.91 21.45 5.67
C TYR A 619 7.53 20.83 5.39
N SER A 620 6.95 21.13 4.22
CA SER A 620 5.67 20.56 3.78
C SER A 620 5.72 19.04 3.54
N LEU A 621 6.90 18.48 3.21
CA LEU A 621 7.15 17.03 3.11
C LEU A 621 7.51 16.37 4.46
N GLY A 622 7.58 17.14 5.55
CA GLY A 622 7.95 16.66 6.89
C GLY A 622 9.46 16.62 7.18
N ASP A 623 10.32 17.03 6.25
CA ASP A 623 11.77 17.21 6.47
C ASP A 623 12.05 18.55 7.20
N THR A 624 11.58 18.65 8.44
CA THR A 624 11.77 19.85 9.28
C THR A 624 13.24 20.16 9.51
N PHE A 625 14.13 19.15 9.53
CA PHE A 625 15.56 19.36 9.76
C PHE A 625 16.27 19.89 8.51
N GLY A 626 16.04 19.31 7.34
CA GLY A 626 16.57 19.84 6.09
C GLY A 626 16.00 21.22 5.75
N ALA A 627 14.73 21.48 6.08
CA ALA A 627 14.13 22.81 5.99
C ALA A 627 14.87 23.82 6.88
N ILE A 628 15.15 23.49 8.14
CA ILE A 628 15.93 24.35 9.06
C ILE A 628 17.30 24.71 8.49
N GLU A 629 18.02 23.76 7.88
CA GLU A 629 19.33 24.07 7.28
C GLU A 629 19.20 24.92 6.00
N GLU A 630 18.18 24.70 5.15
CA GLU A 630 17.97 25.55 3.97
C GLU A 630 17.47 26.97 4.30
N TYR A 631 16.66 27.16 5.37
CA TYR A 631 16.36 28.51 5.86
C TYR A 631 17.61 29.21 6.40
N LYS A 632 18.55 28.50 7.05
CA LYS A 632 19.85 29.09 7.44
C LYS A 632 20.68 29.49 6.23
N LEU A 633 20.68 28.70 5.16
CA LEU A 633 21.37 29.05 3.92
C LEU A 633 20.71 30.25 3.22
N ALA A 634 19.38 30.35 3.23
CA ALA A 634 18.66 31.54 2.79
C ALA A 634 19.08 32.79 3.60
N LEU A 635 19.18 32.67 4.93
CA LEU A 635 19.62 33.74 5.81
C LEU A 635 21.13 34.06 5.73
N LEU A 636 21.94 33.13 5.23
CA LEU A 636 23.36 33.36 4.91
C LEU A 636 23.53 34.07 3.56
N ALA A 637 22.57 33.91 2.64
CA ALA A 637 22.53 34.62 1.36
C ALA A 637 21.95 36.04 1.47
N ASP A 638 20.90 36.23 2.26
CA ASP A 638 20.39 37.53 2.68
C ASP A 638 19.88 37.46 4.12
N GLU A 639 20.59 38.13 5.03
CA GLU A 639 20.20 38.21 6.43
C GLU A 639 18.89 39.00 6.64
N ASN A 640 18.42 39.76 5.65
CA ASN A 640 17.19 40.55 5.71
C ASN A 640 15.94 39.77 5.28
N ASN A 641 16.09 38.53 4.78
CA ASN A 641 14.98 37.69 4.36
C ASN A 641 14.05 37.36 5.55
N THR A 642 13.01 38.19 5.66
CA THR A 642 12.03 38.15 6.75
C THR A 642 11.17 36.90 6.68
N MET A 643 10.97 36.32 5.48
CA MET A 643 10.24 35.06 5.32
C MET A 643 11.03 33.91 5.95
N ALA A 644 12.33 33.80 5.66
CA ALA A 644 13.18 32.76 6.21
C ALA A 644 13.31 32.86 7.75
N TRP A 645 13.42 34.08 8.31
CA TRP A 645 13.36 34.27 9.77
C TRP A 645 12.03 33.79 10.38
N ASN A 646 10.90 34.12 9.74
CA ASN A 646 9.59 33.67 10.20
C ASN A 646 9.42 32.14 10.08
N SER A 647 9.74 31.54 8.92
CA SER A 647 9.56 30.10 8.71
C SER A 647 10.52 29.26 9.57
N LEU A 648 11.73 29.74 9.84
CA LEU A 648 12.64 29.13 10.83
C LEU A 648 12.04 29.20 12.26
N GLY A 649 11.35 30.29 12.61
CA GLY A 649 10.56 30.40 13.83
C GLY A 649 9.39 29.40 13.90
N VAL A 650 8.69 29.18 12.78
CA VAL A 650 7.63 28.15 12.67
C VAL A 650 8.20 26.75 12.88
N CYS A 651 9.35 26.43 12.29
CA CYS A 651 10.03 25.15 12.49
C CYS A 651 10.39 24.92 13.97
N MET A 652 10.97 25.92 14.64
CA MET A 652 11.29 25.81 16.06
C MET A 652 10.03 25.64 16.93
N ALA A 653 8.94 26.33 16.60
CA ALA A 653 7.66 26.18 17.30
C ALA A 653 7.06 24.77 17.10
N GLY A 654 7.14 24.20 15.90
CA GLY A 654 6.71 22.83 15.60
C GLY A 654 7.53 21.76 16.33
N LEU A 655 8.80 22.04 16.62
CA LEU A 655 9.68 21.22 17.46
C LEU A 655 9.53 21.48 18.98
N GLY A 656 8.59 22.32 19.41
CA GLY A 656 8.39 22.68 20.82
C GLY A 656 9.49 23.60 21.41
N ARG A 657 10.40 24.11 20.58
CA ARG A 657 11.53 24.99 20.97
C ARG A 657 11.06 26.44 21.02
N HIS A 658 10.07 26.71 21.87
CA HIS A 658 9.31 27.97 21.90
C HIS A 658 10.16 29.22 22.16
N SER A 659 11.19 29.13 23.01
CA SER A 659 12.15 30.23 23.26
C SER A 659 12.95 30.62 22.00
N GLU A 660 13.40 29.64 21.22
CA GLU A 660 14.07 29.89 19.94
C GLU A 660 13.10 30.39 18.88
N ALA A 661 11.86 29.86 18.85
CA ALA A 661 10.81 30.39 17.99
C ALA A 661 10.53 31.88 18.26
N ARG A 662 10.40 32.29 19.53
CA ARG A 662 10.25 33.70 19.94
C ARG A 662 11.43 34.55 19.47
N ARG A 663 12.67 34.05 19.56
CA ARG A 663 13.85 34.72 19.01
C ARG A 663 13.75 34.91 17.50
N HIS A 664 13.45 33.86 16.74
CA HIS A 664 13.36 33.92 15.28
C HIS A 664 12.22 34.82 14.77
N PHE A 665 11.04 34.82 15.43
CA PHE A 665 10.00 35.81 15.14
C PHE A 665 10.43 37.23 15.55
N GLY A 666 11.20 37.38 16.62
CA GLY A 666 11.83 38.64 17.01
C GLY A 666 12.76 39.20 15.92
N GLU A 667 13.61 38.36 15.32
CA GLU A 667 14.49 38.73 14.20
C GLU A 667 13.70 39.16 12.95
N ALA A 668 12.61 38.44 12.62
CA ALA A 668 11.69 38.83 11.54
C ALA A 668 11.04 40.20 11.82
N LEU A 669 10.61 40.45 13.05
CA LEU A 669 9.97 41.70 13.46
C LEU A 669 10.96 42.85 13.65
N ALA A 670 12.25 42.59 13.92
CA ALA A 670 13.29 43.62 13.92
C ALA A 670 13.49 44.20 12.51
N ARG A 671 13.41 43.34 11.48
CA ARG A 671 13.51 43.72 10.05
C ARG A 671 12.22 44.31 9.50
N LYS A 672 11.07 43.77 9.93
CA LYS A 672 9.73 44.20 9.47
C LYS A 672 8.75 44.32 10.66
N PRO A 673 8.78 45.42 11.44
CA PRO A 673 8.01 45.57 12.69
C PRO A 673 6.48 45.45 12.58
N GLY A 674 5.94 45.57 11.37
CA GLY A 674 4.52 45.41 11.07
C GLY A 674 4.11 44.04 10.52
N ASP A 675 5.02 43.06 10.40
CA ASP A 675 4.72 41.82 9.66
C ASP A 675 3.56 41.01 10.28
N PRO A 676 2.43 40.81 9.57
CA PRO A 676 1.27 40.15 10.14
C PRO A 676 1.52 38.68 10.49
N MET A 677 2.35 37.97 9.71
CA MET A 677 2.61 36.55 9.90
C MET A 677 3.51 36.31 11.12
N ALA A 678 4.63 37.03 11.22
CA ALA A 678 5.49 36.94 12.39
C ALA A 678 4.76 37.39 13.68
N LEU A 679 3.90 38.42 13.61
CA LEU A 679 3.05 38.84 14.73
C LEU A 679 2.01 37.78 15.14
N TYR A 680 1.37 37.10 14.17
CA TYR A 680 0.42 36.03 14.44
C TYR A 680 1.10 34.77 15.00
N ASN A 681 2.24 34.39 14.43
CA ASN A 681 3.00 33.21 14.84
C ASN A 681 3.60 33.39 16.24
N LEU A 682 4.21 34.55 16.52
CA LEU A 682 4.67 34.92 17.87
C LEU A 682 3.51 34.91 18.89
N GLY A 683 2.37 35.50 18.54
CA GLY A 683 1.19 35.48 19.40
C GLY A 683 0.66 34.07 19.67
N THR A 684 0.81 33.15 18.73
CA THR A 684 0.44 31.73 18.89
C THR A 684 1.42 30.99 19.80
N VAL A 685 2.73 31.30 19.75
CA VAL A 685 3.72 30.73 20.69
C VAL A 685 3.49 31.22 22.12
N CYS A 686 3.32 32.53 22.32
CA CYS A 686 2.95 33.09 23.63
C CYS A 686 1.64 32.47 24.15
N GLN A 687 0.67 32.16 23.29
CA GLN A 687 -0.55 31.46 23.69
C GLN A 687 -0.29 30.02 24.15
N SER A 688 0.61 29.27 23.50
CA SER A 688 0.99 27.92 23.95
C SER A 688 1.81 27.92 25.24
N GLU A 689 2.62 28.96 25.49
CA GLU A 689 3.34 29.14 26.77
C GLU A 689 2.44 29.69 27.90
N GLY A 690 1.16 29.99 27.60
CA GLY A 690 0.18 30.49 28.57
C GLY A 690 0.17 32.02 28.77
N GLU A 691 1.08 32.75 28.12
CA GLU A 691 1.27 34.20 28.16
C GLU A 691 0.13 34.96 27.46
N THR A 692 -1.06 34.85 28.03
CA THR A 692 -2.33 35.35 27.48
C THR A 692 -2.33 36.86 27.24
N THR A 693 -1.50 37.63 27.96
CA THR A 693 -1.27 39.07 27.74
C THR A 693 -0.48 39.32 26.45
N GLU A 694 0.71 38.74 26.33
CA GLU A 694 1.60 38.91 25.17
C GLU A 694 0.95 38.37 23.88
N ALA A 695 0.31 37.20 23.96
CA ALA A 695 -0.46 36.63 22.87
C ALA A 695 -1.52 37.60 22.34
N ARG A 696 -2.34 38.17 23.23
CA ARG A 696 -3.38 39.15 22.88
C ARG A 696 -2.79 40.38 22.20
N ASP A 697 -1.71 40.92 22.71
CA ASP A 697 -1.12 42.14 22.14
C ASP A 697 -0.39 41.87 20.82
N CYS A 698 0.17 40.68 20.61
CA CYS A 698 0.68 40.24 19.31
C CYS A 698 -0.46 40.09 18.28
N PHE A 699 -1.58 39.45 18.62
CA PHE A 699 -2.74 39.38 17.72
C PHE A 699 -3.38 40.76 17.46
N ARG A 700 -3.38 41.68 18.45
CA ARG A 700 -3.83 43.07 18.26
C ARG A 700 -2.85 43.90 17.42
N LYS A 701 -1.54 43.65 17.49
CA LYS A 701 -0.54 44.22 16.57
C LYS A 701 -0.77 43.69 15.15
N CYS A 702 -0.98 42.37 14.99
CA CYS A 702 -1.28 41.74 13.70
C CYS A 702 -2.49 42.42 13.03
N LEU A 703 -3.61 42.58 13.74
CA LEU A 703 -4.83 43.23 13.22
C LEU A 703 -4.73 44.75 13.03
N ARG A 704 -3.71 45.43 13.56
CA ARG A 704 -3.43 46.83 13.19
C ARG A 704 -2.72 46.94 11.83
N ASN A 705 -1.91 45.95 11.47
CA ASN A 705 -1.19 45.93 10.19
C ASN A 705 -2.00 45.21 9.07
N ALA A 706 -2.78 44.19 9.43
CA ALA A 706 -3.68 43.48 8.53
C ALA A 706 -5.08 43.31 9.18
N PRO A 707 -5.98 44.30 9.05
CA PRO A 707 -7.32 44.25 9.65
C PRO A 707 -8.18 43.04 9.21
N GLY A 708 -7.92 42.50 8.02
CA GLY A 708 -8.57 41.30 7.48
C GLY A 708 -7.98 39.96 7.91
N HIS A 709 -7.06 39.91 8.89
CA HIS A 709 -6.39 38.65 9.27
C HIS A 709 -7.30 37.73 10.10
N VAL A 710 -8.14 36.95 9.41
CA VAL A 710 -9.15 36.01 9.94
C VAL A 710 -8.65 35.20 11.15
N TYR A 711 -7.49 34.55 11.04
CA TYR A 711 -6.95 33.72 12.11
C TYR A 711 -6.62 34.51 13.38
N ALA A 712 -6.21 35.77 13.29
CA ALA A 712 -5.92 36.60 14.47
C ALA A 712 -7.22 37.04 15.18
N LEU A 713 -8.29 37.30 14.43
CA LEU A 713 -9.62 37.52 15.00
C LEU A 713 -10.13 36.25 15.72
N ILE A 714 -9.97 35.07 15.11
CA ILE A 714 -10.33 33.79 15.74
C ILE A 714 -9.55 33.58 17.05
N ARG A 715 -8.22 33.80 17.07
CA ARG A 715 -7.41 33.69 18.29
C ARG A 715 -7.84 34.67 19.39
N LEU A 716 -8.12 35.92 19.06
CA LEU A 716 -8.66 36.89 20.02
C LEU A 716 -10.05 36.50 20.54
N GLY A 717 -10.89 35.91 19.69
CA GLY A 717 -12.17 35.32 20.09
C GLY A 717 -11.98 34.17 21.08
N GLN A 718 -11.04 33.25 20.81
CA GLN A 718 -10.70 32.12 21.69
C GLN A 718 -10.16 32.58 23.05
N LEU A 719 -9.29 33.60 23.09
CA LEU A 719 -8.79 34.19 24.34
C LEU A 719 -9.93 34.86 25.14
N ALA A 720 -10.79 35.65 24.49
CA ALA A 720 -11.94 36.29 25.14
C ALA A 720 -12.97 35.24 25.63
N GLU A 721 -13.15 34.14 24.92
CA GLU A 721 -14.02 33.02 25.32
C GLU A 721 -13.48 32.30 26.56
N GLY A 722 -12.16 32.08 26.64
CA GLY A 722 -11.49 31.53 27.83
C GLY A 722 -11.63 32.43 29.06
N GLU A 723 -11.52 33.75 28.87
CA GLU A 723 -11.78 34.76 29.91
C GLU A 723 -13.27 34.96 30.25
N LYS A 724 -14.18 34.14 29.68
CA LYS A 724 -15.64 34.26 29.81
C LYS A 724 -16.21 35.62 29.33
N ARG A 725 -15.45 36.39 28.56
CA ARG A 725 -15.84 37.68 27.95
C ARG A 725 -16.67 37.44 26.68
N PHE A 726 -17.76 36.68 26.81
CA PHE A 726 -18.52 36.12 25.69
C PHE A 726 -19.04 37.17 24.69
N ALA A 727 -19.42 38.37 25.13
CA ALA A 727 -19.81 39.45 24.24
C ALA A 727 -18.65 39.92 23.32
N GLN A 728 -17.44 40.00 23.86
CA GLN A 728 -16.23 40.36 23.10
C GLN A 728 -15.80 39.20 22.17
N ALA A 729 -15.93 37.95 22.63
CA ALA A 729 -15.71 36.77 21.79
C ALA A 729 -16.65 36.77 20.56
N ARG A 730 -17.96 37.03 20.76
CA ARG A 730 -18.93 37.15 19.65
C ARG A 730 -18.51 38.26 18.67
N GLN A 731 -18.10 39.43 19.17
CA GLN A 731 -17.63 40.52 18.30
C GLN A 731 -16.41 40.13 17.43
N TYR A 732 -15.45 39.37 17.96
CA TYR A 732 -14.31 38.91 17.18
C TYR A 732 -14.69 37.83 16.16
N TYR A 733 -15.46 36.81 16.58
CA TYR A 733 -15.91 35.75 15.67
C TYR A 733 -16.85 36.28 14.57
N THR A 734 -17.80 37.16 14.88
CA THR A 734 -18.68 37.78 13.86
C THR A 734 -17.93 38.74 12.93
N LYS A 735 -16.82 39.35 13.36
CA LYS A 735 -15.93 40.09 12.45
C LYS A 735 -15.18 39.16 11.50
N ALA A 736 -14.68 38.04 12.01
CA ALA A 736 -13.99 37.03 11.19
C ALA A 736 -14.94 36.36 10.19
N ALA A 737 -16.19 36.07 10.57
CA ALA A 737 -17.20 35.47 9.68
C ALA A 737 -17.55 36.34 8.45
N LYS A 738 -17.36 37.66 8.55
CA LYS A 738 -17.64 38.65 7.47
C LYS A 738 -16.47 38.88 6.52
N LEU A 739 -15.39 38.12 6.64
CA LEU A 739 -14.22 38.18 5.77
C LEU A 739 -14.21 36.95 4.85
N ASP A 740 -13.58 37.07 3.68
CA ASP A 740 -13.52 35.99 2.69
C ASP A 740 -12.88 34.72 3.27
N GLY A 741 -13.53 33.57 3.06
CA GLY A 741 -13.18 32.28 3.68
C GLY A 741 -13.39 32.19 5.20
N GLY A 742 -13.75 33.30 5.87
CA GLY A 742 -13.82 33.39 7.33
C GLY A 742 -15.04 32.73 7.95
N ALA A 743 -16.18 32.66 7.26
CA ALA A 743 -17.40 31.98 7.74
C ALA A 743 -17.11 30.52 8.12
N ALA A 744 -16.65 29.70 7.17
CA ALA A 744 -16.30 28.29 7.36
C ALA A 744 -15.37 28.03 8.57
N LEU A 745 -14.45 28.95 8.88
CA LEU A 745 -13.52 28.85 10.00
C LEU A 745 -14.10 29.33 11.35
N THR A 746 -15.25 30.00 11.37
CA THR A 746 -15.80 30.71 12.54
C THR A 746 -17.17 30.22 13.00
N CYS A 747 -17.99 29.64 12.12
CA CYS A 747 -19.36 29.23 12.47
C CYS A 747 -19.40 28.22 13.63
N ARG A 748 -18.46 27.26 13.70
CA ARG A 748 -18.29 26.37 14.88
C ARG A 748 -17.99 27.11 16.19
N HIS A 749 -17.25 28.22 16.12
CA HIS A 749 -16.94 29.05 17.28
C HIS A 749 -18.15 29.89 17.72
N LEU A 750 -18.91 30.44 16.76
CA LEU A 750 -20.18 31.12 17.04
C LEU A 750 -21.21 30.16 17.65
N ALA A 751 -21.41 28.98 17.06
CA ALA A 751 -22.31 27.95 17.59
C ALA A 751 -21.99 27.55 19.03
N ARG A 752 -20.72 27.22 19.32
CA ARG A 752 -20.26 26.90 20.69
C ARG A 752 -20.54 28.04 21.67
N LEU A 753 -20.40 29.28 21.23
CA LEU A 753 -20.69 30.46 22.03
C LEU A 753 -22.19 30.64 22.27
N CYS A 754 -23.03 30.38 21.27
CA CYS A 754 -24.49 30.39 21.38
C CYS A 754 -25.00 29.30 22.35
N MET A 755 -24.46 28.07 22.27
CA MET A 755 -24.74 27.01 23.25
C MET A 755 -24.38 27.45 24.69
N ARG A 756 -23.18 28.03 24.88
CA ARG A 756 -22.72 28.58 26.17
C ARG A 756 -23.54 29.78 26.67
N GLN A 757 -24.32 30.42 25.79
CA GLN A 757 -25.21 31.53 26.10
C GLN A 757 -26.68 31.09 26.27
N GLY A 758 -27.00 29.79 26.19
CA GLY A 758 -28.38 29.30 26.27
C GLY A 758 -29.24 29.64 25.05
N ARG A 759 -28.61 29.81 23.87
CA ARG A 759 -29.25 30.18 22.60
C ARG A 759 -29.11 29.02 21.60
N PRO A 760 -29.90 27.93 21.74
CA PRO A 760 -29.71 26.71 20.96
C PRO A 760 -30.04 26.89 19.48
N ASP A 761 -31.00 27.75 19.12
CA ASP A 761 -31.44 27.89 17.73
C ASP A 761 -30.39 28.58 16.85
N GLU A 762 -29.80 29.68 17.32
CA GLU A 762 -28.61 30.30 16.70
C GLU A 762 -27.40 29.34 16.65
N ALA A 763 -27.31 28.39 17.59
CA ALA A 763 -26.28 27.35 17.53
C ALA A 763 -26.58 26.35 16.40
N ARG A 764 -27.85 25.96 16.21
CA ARG A 764 -28.30 25.09 15.11
C ARG A 764 -28.05 25.74 13.75
N GLU A 765 -28.36 27.03 13.61
CA GLU A 765 -28.11 27.82 12.40
C GLU A 765 -26.61 27.84 12.04
N HIS A 766 -25.73 28.23 12.97
CA HIS A 766 -24.29 28.28 12.72
C HIS A 766 -23.64 26.89 12.55
N LEU A 767 -24.21 25.82 13.11
CA LEU A 767 -23.75 24.45 12.82
C LEU A 767 -24.19 23.98 11.43
N HIS A 768 -25.40 24.34 10.99
CA HIS A 768 -25.84 24.08 9.63
C HIS A 768 -24.98 24.85 8.60
N GLU A 769 -24.71 26.13 8.85
CA GLU A 769 -23.78 26.97 8.06
C GLU A 769 -22.37 26.35 7.97
N ALA A 770 -21.83 25.84 9.08
CA ALA A 770 -20.54 25.13 9.09
C ALA A 770 -20.57 23.84 8.24
N LEU A 771 -21.66 23.08 8.27
CA LEU A 771 -21.81 21.83 7.51
C LEU A 771 -22.12 22.07 6.02
N LEU A 772 -22.72 23.21 5.65
CA LEU A 772 -22.85 23.63 4.26
C LEU A 772 -21.47 23.97 3.66
N HIS A 773 -20.58 24.59 4.43
CA HIS A 773 -19.20 24.87 4.00
C HIS A 773 -18.30 23.63 4.02
N ASN A 774 -18.47 22.73 5.00
CA ASN A 774 -17.73 21.47 5.07
C ASN A 774 -18.62 20.33 5.64
N PRO A 775 -19.22 19.51 4.77
CA PRO A 775 -20.03 18.35 5.18
C PRO A 775 -19.27 17.29 5.99
N GLN A 776 -17.93 17.35 6.01
CA GLN A 776 -17.06 16.42 6.75
C GLN A 776 -16.43 17.06 8.00
N ASP A 777 -16.96 18.18 8.50
CA ASP A 777 -16.49 18.76 9.76
C ASP A 777 -16.99 17.93 10.97
N ALA A 778 -16.17 16.97 11.38
CA ALA A 778 -16.42 16.09 12.52
C ALA A 778 -16.74 16.84 13.83
N ILE A 779 -16.24 18.07 14.01
CA ILE A 779 -16.49 18.86 15.23
C ILE A 779 -17.84 19.58 15.11
N ALA A 780 -18.26 20.00 13.92
CA ALA A 780 -19.62 20.50 13.71
C ALA A 780 -20.65 19.38 13.93
N LEU A 781 -20.41 18.18 13.39
CA LEU A 781 -21.23 16.99 13.62
C LEU A 781 -21.33 16.61 15.11
N GLN A 782 -20.22 16.67 15.86
CA GLN A 782 -20.20 16.42 17.31
C GLN A 782 -21.02 17.45 18.10
N LEU A 783 -20.87 18.74 17.77
CA LEU A 783 -21.64 19.81 18.42
C LEU A 783 -23.13 19.76 18.05
N MET A 784 -23.46 19.31 16.84
CA MET A 784 -24.83 19.11 16.38
C MET A 784 -25.48 17.93 17.11
N ALA A 785 -24.83 16.78 17.18
CA ALA A 785 -25.28 15.63 17.97
C ALA A 785 -25.54 16.02 19.44
N ARG A 786 -24.60 16.77 20.03
CA ARG A 786 -24.77 17.34 21.37
C ARG A 786 -25.99 18.23 21.47
N LEU A 787 -26.26 19.11 20.50
CA LEU A 787 -27.41 20.01 20.52
C LEU A 787 -28.74 19.25 20.59
N TYR A 788 -28.90 18.21 19.75
CA TYR A 788 -30.07 17.32 19.80
C TYR A 788 -30.23 16.67 21.19
N LEU A 789 -29.14 16.19 21.78
CA LEU A 789 -29.14 15.54 23.11
C LEU A 789 -29.32 16.51 24.29
N ASP A 790 -28.86 17.75 24.16
CA ASP A 790 -29.04 18.83 25.16
C ASP A 790 -30.47 19.41 25.07
N GLY A 791 -31.11 19.39 23.89
CA GLY A 791 -32.50 19.83 23.67
C GLY A 791 -33.58 18.78 23.99
N GLY A 792 -33.22 17.50 24.12
CA GLY A 792 -34.18 16.40 24.23
C GLY A 792 -34.92 16.11 22.91
N GLU A 793 -34.29 16.44 21.80
CA GLU A 793 -34.78 16.21 20.43
C GLU A 793 -34.48 14.75 19.99
N ASP A 794 -34.58 14.47 18.68
CA ASP A 794 -34.42 13.13 18.10
C ASP A 794 -33.05 12.47 18.44
N PRO A 795 -33.02 11.36 19.20
CA PRO A 795 -31.78 10.69 19.60
C PRO A 795 -31.22 9.75 18.52
N GLU A 796 -31.98 9.42 17.48
CA GLU A 796 -31.48 8.68 16.31
C GLU A 796 -30.71 9.61 15.38
N ILE A 797 -31.20 10.84 15.14
CA ILE A 797 -30.43 11.89 14.45
C ILE A 797 -29.14 12.19 15.21
N ALA A 798 -29.19 12.28 16.55
CA ALA A 798 -28.00 12.44 17.37
C ALA A 798 -27.01 11.28 17.24
N GLU A 799 -27.47 10.02 17.23
CA GLU A 799 -26.60 8.86 17.01
C GLU A 799 -25.92 8.91 15.63
N VAL A 800 -26.66 9.24 14.57
CA VAL A 800 -26.12 9.34 13.20
C VAL A 800 -25.02 10.40 13.11
N MET A 801 -25.28 11.61 13.61
CA MET A 801 -24.31 12.72 13.61
C MET A 801 -23.06 12.38 14.44
N ALA A 802 -23.24 11.74 15.60
CA ALA A 802 -22.12 11.32 16.44
C ALA A 802 -21.29 10.17 15.81
N ARG A 803 -21.94 9.21 15.12
CA ARG A 803 -21.25 8.15 14.36
C ARG A 803 -20.43 8.71 13.21
N GLN A 804 -20.99 9.65 12.44
CA GLN A 804 -20.27 10.31 11.35
C GLN A 804 -19.06 11.09 11.90
N SER A 805 -19.21 11.80 13.02
CA SER A 805 -18.13 12.48 13.72
C SER A 805 -16.96 11.54 14.06
N VAL A 806 -17.22 10.42 14.76
CA VAL A 806 -16.13 9.50 15.17
C VAL A 806 -15.57 8.66 14.03
N ALA A 807 -16.32 8.46 12.94
CA ALA A 807 -15.80 7.82 11.73
C ALA A 807 -14.79 8.73 10.99
N LEU A 808 -15.03 10.05 10.99
CA LEU A 808 -14.14 11.06 10.40
C LEU A 808 -12.95 11.42 11.32
N ARG A 809 -13.15 11.40 12.64
CA ARG A 809 -12.11 11.68 13.66
C ARG A 809 -12.17 10.68 14.82
N PRO A 810 -11.59 9.46 14.68
CA PRO A 810 -11.58 8.46 15.73
C PRO A 810 -10.83 8.88 17.01
N ASP A 811 -9.96 9.89 16.93
CA ASP A 811 -9.25 10.51 18.05
C ASP A 811 -10.11 11.48 18.88
N LEU A 812 -11.25 11.93 18.34
CA LEU A 812 -12.09 12.94 18.98
C LEU A 812 -12.87 12.33 20.15
N LYS A 813 -12.25 12.27 21.33
CA LYS A 813 -12.88 11.84 22.60
C LYS A 813 -14.29 12.39 22.80
N GLN A 814 -14.50 13.67 22.49
CA GLN A 814 -15.81 14.32 22.64
C GLN A 814 -16.89 13.72 21.72
N GLY A 815 -16.54 13.26 20.51
CA GLY A 815 -17.47 12.57 19.60
C GLY A 815 -17.92 11.22 20.16
N TRP A 816 -16.99 10.46 20.74
CA TRP A 816 -17.30 9.20 21.42
C TRP A 816 -18.18 9.38 22.66
N LEU A 817 -18.00 10.47 23.41
CA LEU A 817 -18.85 10.80 24.57
C LEU A 817 -20.30 11.14 24.16
N GLU A 818 -20.52 11.97 23.13
CA GLU A 818 -21.88 12.24 22.66
C GLU A 818 -22.51 11.00 21.98
N LEU A 819 -21.71 10.14 21.31
CA LEU A 819 -22.18 8.86 20.77
C LEU A 819 -22.64 7.90 21.87
N ALA A 820 -21.84 7.75 22.94
CA ALA A 820 -22.22 6.96 24.10
C ALA A 820 -23.52 7.45 24.74
N ARG A 821 -23.68 8.78 24.86
CA ARG A 821 -24.89 9.42 25.37
C ARG A 821 -26.11 9.17 24.48
N ALA A 822 -25.98 9.29 23.15
CA ALA A 822 -27.07 8.96 22.22
C ALA A 822 -27.49 7.48 22.34
N LEU A 823 -26.53 6.57 22.45
CA LEU A 823 -26.78 5.14 22.63
C LEU A 823 -27.44 4.82 23.98
N GLN A 824 -27.08 5.53 25.06
CA GLN A 824 -27.75 5.43 26.37
C GLN A 824 -29.22 5.89 26.30
N VAL A 825 -29.50 7.03 25.68
CA VAL A 825 -30.89 7.53 25.50
C VAL A 825 -31.73 6.55 24.67
N ARG A 826 -31.11 5.82 23.74
CA ARG A 826 -31.73 4.74 22.96
C ARG A 826 -31.78 3.37 23.65
N GLY A 827 -31.33 3.25 24.91
CA GLY A 827 -31.30 1.97 25.64
C GLY A 827 -30.26 0.96 25.16
N ARG A 828 -29.32 1.35 24.29
CA ARG A 828 -28.27 0.48 23.73
C ARG A 828 -27.04 0.46 24.63
N GLU A 829 -27.22 -0.03 25.87
CA GLU A 829 -26.19 0.01 26.91
C GLU A 829 -24.87 -0.66 26.51
N HIS A 830 -24.90 -1.77 25.79
CA HIS A 830 -23.68 -2.49 25.38
C HIS A 830 -22.80 -1.60 24.49
N ASP A 831 -23.38 -1.12 23.39
CA ASP A 831 -22.72 -0.25 22.41
C ASP A 831 -22.27 1.08 23.04
N ALA A 832 -23.04 1.59 24.01
CA ALA A 832 -22.65 2.78 24.77
C ALA A 832 -21.40 2.56 25.64
N ARG A 833 -21.27 1.40 26.29
CA ARG A 833 -20.06 1.03 27.04
C ARG A 833 -18.86 0.88 26.12
N GLU A 834 -19.03 0.29 24.93
CA GLU A 834 -17.96 0.26 23.92
C GLU A 834 -17.54 1.68 23.49
N ALA A 835 -18.50 2.59 23.27
CA ALA A 835 -18.20 3.98 22.93
C ALA A 835 -17.47 4.73 24.07
N LEU A 836 -17.82 4.48 25.33
CA LEU A 836 -17.09 5.04 26.50
C LEU A 836 -15.65 4.52 26.59
N LEU A 837 -15.44 3.22 26.36
CA LEU A 837 -14.09 2.62 26.31
C LEU A 837 -13.26 3.22 25.16
N ARG A 838 -13.86 3.52 24.01
CA ARG A 838 -13.22 4.26 22.90
C ARG A 838 -12.94 5.72 23.24
N ALA A 839 -13.76 6.36 24.09
CA ALA A 839 -13.50 7.68 24.67
C ALA A 839 -12.38 7.68 25.74
N GLY A 840 -11.86 6.50 26.14
CA GLY A 840 -10.90 6.36 27.22
C GLY A 840 -11.48 6.61 28.61
N GLU A 841 -12.81 6.50 28.77
CA GLU A 841 -13.43 6.29 30.09
C GLU A 841 -13.33 4.80 30.47
N ARG A 842 -13.46 4.47 31.76
CA ARG A 842 -13.32 3.10 32.31
C ARG A 842 -14.57 2.65 33.04
#